data_AF-A0A542YMZ7-F1
#
_entry.id   AF-A0A542YMZ7-F1
#
_cell.length_a   1.000
_cell.length_b   1.000
_cell.length_c   1.000
_cell.angle_alpha   90.00
_cell.angle_beta   90.00
_cell.angle_gamma   90.00
#
_symmetry.space_group_name_H-M   'P 1'
#
loop_
_entity.id
_entity.type
_entity.pdbx_description
1 polymer ?
#
loop_
_entity_poly.entity_id
_entity_poly.type
_entity_poly.pdbx_seq_one_letter_code
_entity_poly.pdbx_strand_id
1 'polypeptide(L)'
;MTSTNRRLRRGGIAAAAAVTLVASGSGMAFSTSDGSTVPAGSLGALVSAVAAGLPADVTPASETADRIGGKNRYETAANVAAAFDGSTTHVNIATGQNYADALTAGIYENPDVAAQDLAASPTLLTRKDALPPETIAALEAAAPDTIRIIGGTEAVSSDVETELEQYGEVERISGADRYETAALLAAGYPTGLPTVYLATGQNFPDALTGAALADSQGAPVLLTRAGELPESTADALEALAPESVVVFGGSAAVSDDVLAAVTEIVPDTSRMSGADRYGTAAAIAAQFPKDVDTAYLATSLDFPDALTGAHLAGSQSVPVLLSRPEALNPTTVEALTGLSPQGVTLLGGTAALSDAVETSINAALPAWFDSLHVQLLSFNDFHGHLEAEDATLSEVQDPEQNIVGGVEYLSTTLANLRTGYQDGHSLTVAAGDLIGGSTFLSGMFHDEPTVEALSAVGLDISSVGNHEFDEGTDELIRMQEGGCHPVDGCYFDGQEYPGAEFNWLTANVVDKETGEPLLAATEVREVDGVKVGFIGMTLEATPTLVSPGGVSTVNFLDEVETANAEAAQLQDEGVEAIVVLLHEGGYQAGTYQDCEGPSGPIVEIAENFDPAIDMVITGHTHQPYICNIPDPDGNTRMVTSAAQYGYVVTGTDLVVSRDTGDVVREAVDSQNHLVLQEEADAAITALLAPWQDLSEQVAGQVVGTITEDITGDASGDRGIETPMANLVADSILWGTSAPEDGGAQISFMNVGGVRASFIYDQVSNGEQPGEITYEESYNVAPFGNLLVSIDMTGDQIERVLEQQFVPDRGRQYLALGVSEGFTYTWDDSQPEGEKVSNMQLNGVPLEADETYRVSTLNFLQEGGDDFTVFTEGTNLVGGPEDLQNLVDYLGANPGLSAPGDRVDGL
;
A
#
# COMPACT_ATOMS: atom_id res chain seq x y z
N MET A 1 -29.86 21.02 -22.63
CA MET A 1 -29.19 22.25 -22.14
C MET A 1 -27.70 21.97 -22.18
N THR A 2 -26.88 22.82 -22.78
CA THR A 2 -25.47 22.50 -23.14
C THR A 2 -24.52 22.47 -21.93
N SER A 3 -23.56 21.54 -21.91
CA SER A 3 -22.60 21.31 -20.79
C SER A 3 -21.76 22.55 -20.44
N THR A 4 -21.54 23.43 -21.41
CA THR A 4 -20.85 24.72 -21.27
C THR A 4 -21.54 25.69 -20.29
N ASN A 5 -22.87 25.60 -20.14
CA ASN A 5 -23.64 26.44 -19.21
C ASN A 5 -23.64 25.89 -17.77
N ARG A 6 -23.26 24.62 -17.55
CA ARG A 6 -23.05 24.05 -16.20
C ARG A 6 -21.64 24.38 -15.67
N ARG A 7 -20.59 24.30 -16.52
CA ARG A 7 -19.19 24.66 -16.14
C ARG A 7 -19.05 26.11 -15.67
N LEU A 8 -19.71 27.08 -16.35
CA LEU A 8 -19.72 28.50 -15.94
C LEU A 8 -20.52 28.76 -14.66
N ARG A 9 -21.52 27.92 -14.34
CA ARG A 9 -22.30 28.02 -13.09
C ARG A 9 -21.57 27.44 -11.89
N ARG A 10 -20.88 26.29 -12.04
CA ARG A 10 -20.09 25.65 -10.97
C ARG A 10 -18.81 26.45 -10.66
N GLY A 11 -18.07 26.93 -11.68
CA GLY A 11 -16.89 27.78 -11.47
C GLY A 11 -17.16 29.13 -10.80
N GLY A 12 -18.36 29.71 -11.02
CA GLY A 12 -18.78 30.94 -10.36
C GLY A 12 -19.18 30.77 -8.88
N ILE A 13 -19.63 29.57 -8.49
CA ILE A 13 -20.01 29.23 -7.11
C ILE A 13 -18.76 28.87 -6.29
N ALA A 14 -17.84 28.09 -6.85
CA ALA A 14 -16.55 27.78 -6.23
C ALA A 14 -15.69 29.03 -5.99
N ALA A 15 -15.64 29.96 -6.95
CA ALA A 15 -14.96 31.23 -6.80
C ALA A 15 -15.62 32.15 -5.74
N ALA A 16 -16.96 32.09 -5.60
CA ALA A 16 -17.67 32.84 -4.57
C ALA A 16 -17.47 32.24 -3.16
N ALA A 17 -17.40 30.92 -3.03
CA ALA A 17 -17.09 30.22 -1.78
C ALA A 17 -15.65 30.51 -1.30
N ALA A 18 -14.67 30.45 -2.21
CA ALA A 18 -13.28 30.80 -1.93
C ALA A 18 -13.11 32.26 -1.48
N VAL A 19 -13.82 33.20 -2.10
CA VAL A 19 -13.80 34.62 -1.70
C VAL A 19 -14.52 34.87 -0.36
N THR A 20 -15.52 34.05 -0.02
CA THR A 20 -16.23 34.14 1.27
C THR A 20 -15.40 33.57 2.43
N LEU A 21 -14.62 32.51 2.20
CA LEU A 21 -13.66 31.99 3.18
C LEU A 21 -12.55 33.00 3.50
N VAL A 22 -11.95 33.63 2.47
CA VAL A 22 -10.83 34.58 2.64
C VAL A 22 -11.26 35.89 3.33
N ALA A 23 -12.52 36.33 3.17
CA ALA A 23 -13.00 37.58 3.78
C ALA A 23 -13.24 37.50 5.30
N SER A 24 -13.29 36.28 5.88
CA SER A 24 -13.55 36.06 7.31
C SER A 24 -12.29 35.95 8.17
N GLY A 25 -11.11 35.80 7.54
CA GLY A 25 -9.81 35.78 8.20
C GLY A 25 -9.05 37.09 7.97
N SER A 26 -8.86 37.87 9.04
CA SER A 26 -7.78 38.86 9.25
C SER A 26 -7.35 39.72 8.05
N GLY A 27 -7.69 41.02 8.10
CA GLY A 27 -7.30 42.00 7.09
C GLY A 27 -5.79 42.04 6.79
N MET A 28 -5.41 41.51 5.62
CA MET A 28 -4.16 41.86 4.96
C MET A 28 -4.46 42.64 3.68
N ALA A 29 -3.80 43.78 3.52
CA ALA A 29 -3.85 44.56 2.29
C ALA A 29 -3.00 43.84 1.22
N PHE A 30 -3.62 43.44 0.13
CA PHE A 30 -2.91 42.93 -1.05
C PHE A 30 -2.22 44.09 -1.79
N SER A 31 -0.96 43.89 -2.16
CA SER A 31 -0.25 44.72 -3.14
C SER A 31 -0.43 44.11 -4.52
N THR A 32 -0.93 44.88 -5.47
CA THR A 32 -0.86 44.54 -6.89
C THR A 32 0.57 44.76 -7.41
N SER A 33 0.91 44.17 -8.56
CA SER A 33 2.19 44.32 -9.25
C SER A 33 2.52 45.76 -9.69
N ASP A 34 1.61 46.71 -9.50
CA ASP A 34 1.79 48.15 -9.75
C ASP A 34 1.88 49.03 -8.48
N GLY A 35 1.77 48.44 -7.28
CA GLY A 35 1.98 49.13 -6.00
C GLY A 35 0.86 50.07 -5.54
N SER A 36 -0.37 49.94 -6.06
CA SER A 36 -1.52 50.71 -5.55
C SER A 36 -2.29 49.94 -4.46
N THR A 37 -2.69 50.65 -3.39
CA THR A 37 -3.49 50.07 -2.28
C THR A 37 -4.97 50.34 -2.46
N VAL A 38 -5.79 49.28 -2.40
CA VAL A 38 -7.26 49.38 -2.44
C VAL A 38 -7.82 49.48 -1.01
N PRO A 39 -8.71 50.44 -0.68
CA PRO A 39 -9.25 50.56 0.68
C PRO A 39 -10.24 49.44 0.99
N ALA A 40 -10.22 48.92 2.23
CA ALA A 40 -11.06 47.83 2.74
C ALA A 40 -12.60 48.02 2.57
N GLY A 41 -13.07 49.21 2.21
CA GLY A 41 -14.50 49.52 2.01
C GLY A 41 -15.06 49.19 0.61
N SER A 42 -14.24 48.84 -0.39
CA SER A 42 -14.73 48.56 -1.75
C SER A 42 -15.13 47.09 -2.00
N LEU A 43 -14.74 46.17 -1.10
CA LEU A 43 -15.09 44.73 -1.18
C LEU A 43 -16.56 44.47 -0.81
N GLY A 44 -17.10 45.17 0.19
CA GLY A 44 -18.52 45.06 0.56
C GLY A 44 -19.49 45.50 -0.54
N ALA A 45 -19.06 46.40 -1.44
CA ALA A 45 -19.84 46.84 -2.59
C ALA A 45 -19.84 45.81 -3.74
N LEU A 46 -18.78 45.00 -3.88
CA LEU A 46 -18.73 43.88 -4.84
C LEU A 46 -19.63 42.73 -4.39
N VAL A 47 -19.63 42.38 -3.10
CA VAL A 47 -20.48 41.31 -2.53
C VAL A 47 -21.97 41.64 -2.68
N SER A 48 -22.37 42.90 -2.44
CA SER A 48 -23.75 43.35 -2.69
C SER A 48 -24.13 43.42 -4.17
N ALA A 49 -23.18 43.68 -5.08
CA ALA A 49 -23.45 43.73 -6.52
C ALA A 49 -23.58 42.33 -7.15
N VAL A 50 -22.84 41.34 -6.65
CA VAL A 50 -22.92 39.94 -7.08
C VAL A 50 -24.20 39.28 -6.55
N ALA A 51 -24.59 39.53 -5.29
CA ALA A 51 -25.85 39.04 -4.73
C ALA A 51 -27.10 39.63 -5.41
N ALA A 52 -27.02 40.87 -5.93
CA ALA A 52 -28.12 41.53 -6.65
C ALA A 52 -28.26 41.09 -8.14
N GLY A 53 -27.32 40.30 -8.66
CA GLY A 53 -27.27 39.87 -10.07
C GLY A 53 -27.74 38.43 -10.33
N LEU A 54 -28.03 37.64 -9.29
CA LEU A 54 -28.51 36.27 -9.44
C LEU A 54 -30.00 36.27 -9.82
N PRO A 55 -30.42 35.55 -10.86
CA PRO A 55 -31.84 35.43 -11.20
C PRO A 55 -32.59 34.77 -10.04
N ALA A 56 -33.76 35.32 -9.69
CA ALA A 56 -34.58 34.92 -8.54
C ALA A 56 -35.20 33.51 -8.61
N ASP A 57 -34.79 32.68 -9.59
CA ASP A 57 -35.33 31.35 -9.89
C ASP A 57 -34.25 30.25 -9.86
N VAL A 58 -33.22 30.39 -9.00
CA VAL A 58 -32.33 29.26 -8.68
C VAL A 58 -32.94 28.52 -7.49
N THR A 59 -33.75 27.49 -7.78
CA THR A 59 -34.06 26.46 -6.78
C THR A 59 -32.76 25.72 -6.43
N PRO A 60 -32.39 25.59 -5.14
CA PRO A 60 -31.28 24.73 -4.76
C PRO A 60 -31.52 23.31 -5.28
N ALA A 61 -30.45 22.63 -5.71
CA ALA A 61 -30.49 21.18 -5.83
C ALA A 61 -30.83 20.57 -4.45
N SER A 62 -31.39 19.37 -4.45
CA SER A 62 -31.80 18.57 -3.28
C SER A 62 -31.01 18.90 -2.00
N GLU A 63 -31.70 19.15 -0.88
CA GLU A 63 -31.06 19.33 0.42
C GLU A 63 -30.23 18.06 0.73
N THR A 64 -28.93 18.21 0.98
CA THR A 64 -27.97 17.10 1.23
C THR A 64 -27.55 17.00 2.70
N ALA A 65 -27.78 18.06 3.47
CA ALA A 65 -27.57 18.07 4.91
C ALA A 65 -28.90 17.74 5.61
N ASP A 66 -28.92 16.62 6.32
CA ASP A 66 -30.06 16.23 7.15
C ASP A 66 -29.93 16.80 8.56
N ARG A 67 -31.03 16.80 9.32
CA ARG A 67 -31.03 17.30 10.70
C ARG A 67 -31.86 16.41 11.61
N ILE A 68 -31.22 15.94 12.67
CA ILE A 68 -31.87 15.31 13.82
C ILE A 68 -31.83 16.31 14.97
N GLY A 69 -32.94 17.03 15.20
CA GLY A 69 -33.01 18.08 16.20
C GLY A 69 -34.38 18.24 16.83
N GLY A 70 -34.42 18.74 18.05
CA GLY A 70 -35.65 19.08 18.78
C GLY A 70 -35.68 20.54 19.24
N LYS A 71 -36.80 20.96 19.85
CA LYS A 71 -36.93 22.30 20.47
C LYS A 71 -36.05 22.43 21.72
N ASN A 72 -35.63 21.30 22.29
CA ASN A 72 -34.79 21.20 23.46
C ASN A 72 -34.00 19.87 23.40
N ARG A 73 -33.02 19.72 24.32
CA ARG A 73 -32.15 18.53 24.39
C ARG A 73 -32.88 17.19 24.60
N TYR A 74 -34.03 17.20 25.26
CA TYR A 74 -34.81 15.99 25.52
C TYR A 74 -35.54 15.54 24.25
N GLU A 75 -36.09 16.49 23.49
CA GLU A 75 -36.68 16.22 22.17
C GLU A 75 -35.61 15.80 21.15
N THR A 76 -34.42 16.42 21.16
CA THR A 76 -33.32 15.94 20.31
C THR A 76 -32.93 14.51 20.67
N ALA A 77 -32.73 14.20 21.96
CA ALA A 77 -32.40 12.86 22.42
C ALA A 77 -33.45 11.81 22.00
N ALA A 78 -34.74 12.16 22.11
CA ALA A 78 -35.83 11.30 21.63
C ALA A 78 -35.78 11.08 20.11
N ASN A 79 -35.48 12.11 19.33
CA ASN A 79 -35.37 12.00 17.87
C ASN A 79 -34.14 11.19 17.44
N VAL A 80 -33.01 11.33 18.16
CA VAL A 80 -31.80 10.51 17.94
C VAL A 80 -32.09 9.05 18.29
N ALA A 81 -32.74 8.78 19.42
CA ALA A 81 -33.13 7.42 19.80
C ALA A 81 -34.05 6.75 18.76
N ALA A 82 -34.91 7.53 18.09
CA ALA A 82 -35.78 7.04 17.03
C ALA A 82 -35.04 6.73 15.70
N ALA A 83 -33.78 7.13 15.56
CA ALA A 83 -32.96 6.87 14.38
C ALA A 83 -32.09 5.61 14.50
N PHE A 84 -32.16 4.87 15.61
CA PHE A 84 -31.51 3.57 15.74
C PHE A 84 -32.29 2.50 14.96
N ASP A 85 -31.58 1.67 14.19
CA ASP A 85 -32.16 0.60 13.39
C ASP A 85 -32.47 -0.64 14.26
N GLY A 86 -33.71 -0.76 14.76
CA GLY A 86 -34.19 -2.00 15.41
C GLY A 86 -35.13 -1.83 16.61
N SER A 87 -35.68 -2.94 17.10
CA SER A 87 -36.37 -2.96 18.40
C SER A 87 -35.31 -2.91 19.51
N THR A 88 -35.11 -1.74 20.10
CA THR A 88 -34.15 -1.57 21.19
C THR A 88 -34.69 -2.25 22.44
N THR A 89 -34.08 -3.38 22.82
CA THR A 89 -34.42 -4.08 24.07
C THR A 89 -33.88 -3.32 25.30
N HIS A 90 -32.89 -2.43 25.09
CA HIS A 90 -32.23 -1.66 26.13
C HIS A 90 -32.24 -0.17 25.80
N VAL A 91 -32.45 0.67 26.82
CA VAL A 91 -32.37 2.14 26.72
C VAL A 91 -31.53 2.68 27.88
N ASN A 92 -30.58 3.55 27.58
CA ASN A 92 -29.80 4.26 28.59
C ASN A 92 -30.52 5.55 28.99
N ILE A 93 -30.55 5.86 30.29
CA ILE A 93 -31.11 7.09 30.86
C ILE A 93 -30.00 7.85 31.57
N ALA A 94 -29.77 9.07 31.12
CA ALA A 94 -28.80 9.99 31.69
C ALA A 94 -29.41 11.35 32.01
N THR A 95 -28.78 12.08 32.94
CA THR A 95 -29.23 13.43 33.29
C THR A 95 -28.87 14.46 32.22
N GLY A 96 -29.83 15.16 31.63
CA GLY A 96 -29.57 16.21 30.64
C GLY A 96 -28.91 17.48 31.19
N GLN A 97 -28.48 17.52 32.46
CA GLN A 97 -27.98 18.73 33.15
C GLN A 97 -26.47 18.68 33.48
N ASN A 98 -25.90 17.50 33.77
CA ASN A 98 -24.47 17.27 34.06
C ASN A 98 -24.13 15.81 33.74
N TYR A 99 -23.93 15.51 32.45
CA TYR A 99 -24.00 14.17 31.85
C TYR A 99 -22.62 13.51 31.61
N ALA A 100 -21.60 13.83 32.40
CA ALA A 100 -20.27 13.23 32.18
C ALA A 100 -20.30 11.69 32.26
N ASP A 101 -21.15 11.14 33.13
CA ASP A 101 -21.30 9.70 33.33
C ASP A 101 -21.86 8.99 32.08
N ALA A 102 -22.59 9.72 31.24
CA ALA A 102 -23.23 9.18 30.05
C ALA A 102 -22.28 9.03 28.85
N LEU A 103 -21.10 9.65 28.89
CA LEU A 103 -20.11 9.58 27.80
C LEU A 103 -19.57 8.15 27.59
N THR A 104 -19.64 7.34 28.63
CA THR A 104 -19.10 5.97 28.67
C THR A 104 -20.21 4.92 28.62
N ALA A 105 -21.46 5.35 28.39
CA ALA A 105 -22.63 4.48 28.34
C ALA A 105 -22.80 3.77 26.99
N GLY A 106 -21.67 3.50 26.32
CA GLY A 106 -21.60 2.83 25.03
C GLY A 106 -22.05 1.38 25.07
N ILE A 107 -21.70 0.64 24.02
CA ILE A 107 -22.13 -0.75 23.82
C ILE A 107 -21.70 -1.62 25.02
N TYR A 108 -22.65 -2.29 25.69
CA TYR A 108 -22.41 -3.05 26.92
C TYR A 108 -22.86 -4.51 26.78
N GLU A 109 -21.95 -5.45 27.09
CA GLU A 109 -22.26 -6.88 27.25
C GLU A 109 -22.54 -7.23 28.73
N ASN A 110 -23.56 -8.07 28.94
CA ASN A 110 -23.86 -8.64 30.26
C ASN A 110 -23.13 -10.00 30.41
N PRO A 111 -22.22 -10.16 31.37
CA PRO A 111 -21.42 -11.39 31.54
C PRO A 111 -22.22 -12.62 32.02
N ASP A 112 -23.49 -12.47 32.43
CA ASP A 112 -24.37 -13.59 32.81
C ASP A 112 -25.17 -14.17 31.62
N VAL A 113 -25.00 -13.64 30.41
CA VAL A 113 -25.66 -14.11 29.18
C VAL A 113 -24.58 -14.58 28.21
N ALA A 114 -24.70 -15.82 27.73
CA ALA A 114 -23.76 -16.36 26.74
C ALA A 114 -23.70 -15.42 25.53
N ALA A 115 -22.47 -15.00 25.19
CA ALA A 115 -22.10 -14.14 24.07
C ALA A 115 -23.06 -14.26 22.89
N GLN A 116 -23.86 -13.20 22.69
CA GLN A 116 -24.44 -12.76 21.42
C GLN A 116 -25.32 -11.51 21.69
N ASP A 117 -25.07 -10.47 20.88
CA ASP A 117 -25.73 -9.16 20.79
C ASP A 117 -25.18 -8.01 21.66
N LEU A 118 -24.00 -7.50 21.26
CA LEU A 118 -23.55 -6.13 21.45
C LEU A 118 -24.50 -5.14 20.74
N ALA A 119 -25.74 -5.00 21.21
CA ALA A 119 -26.71 -4.10 20.60
C ALA A 119 -26.51 -2.66 21.10
N ALA A 120 -26.25 -1.73 20.16
CA ALA A 120 -26.17 -0.31 20.47
C ALA A 120 -27.45 0.18 21.16
N SER A 121 -27.29 0.85 22.31
CA SER A 121 -28.41 1.27 23.15
C SER A 121 -28.61 2.78 23.08
N PRO A 122 -29.79 3.28 22.66
CA PRO A 122 -30.03 4.71 22.59
C PRO A 122 -29.97 5.34 23.99
N THR A 123 -29.34 6.52 24.07
CA THR A 123 -29.31 7.32 25.29
C THR A 123 -30.40 8.38 25.27
N LEU A 124 -31.37 8.23 26.16
CA LEU A 124 -32.39 9.23 26.45
C LEU A 124 -31.99 10.10 27.63
N LEU A 125 -32.42 11.37 27.59
CA LEU A 125 -32.09 12.35 28.62
C LEU A 125 -33.27 12.58 29.57
N THR A 126 -32.99 12.78 30.85
CA THR A 126 -33.98 13.15 31.87
C THR A 126 -33.57 14.40 32.66
N ARG A 127 -34.49 14.98 33.45
CA ARG A 127 -34.11 15.92 34.52
C ARG A 127 -33.81 15.12 35.78
N LYS A 128 -33.04 15.70 36.70
CA LYS A 128 -32.74 15.04 37.98
C LYS A 128 -33.97 14.47 38.68
N ASP A 129 -35.03 15.26 38.77
CA ASP A 129 -36.20 14.97 39.59
C ASP A 129 -37.51 14.82 38.79
N ALA A 130 -37.45 14.68 37.46
CA ALA A 130 -38.64 14.50 36.63
C ALA A 130 -38.33 13.94 35.23
N LEU A 131 -39.12 12.98 34.76
CA LEU A 131 -39.11 12.56 33.35
C LEU A 131 -39.74 13.64 32.45
N PRO A 132 -39.02 14.15 31.44
CA PRO A 132 -39.60 15.01 30.41
C PRO A 132 -40.68 14.27 29.60
N PRO A 133 -41.75 14.95 29.15
CA PRO A 133 -42.76 14.36 28.28
C PRO A 133 -42.19 13.73 26.99
N GLU A 134 -41.12 14.32 26.45
CA GLU A 134 -40.44 13.82 25.25
C GLU A 134 -39.75 12.48 25.51
N THR A 135 -39.11 12.34 26.68
CA THR A 135 -38.48 11.10 27.14
C THR A 135 -39.51 10.00 27.38
N ILE A 136 -40.65 10.35 28.00
CA ILE A 136 -41.77 9.43 28.19
C ILE A 136 -42.28 8.91 26.85
N ALA A 137 -42.53 9.80 25.89
CA ALA A 137 -43.01 9.40 24.57
C ALA A 137 -42.02 8.50 23.84
N ALA A 138 -40.72 8.75 23.98
CA ALA A 138 -39.67 7.89 23.41
C ALA A 138 -39.64 6.50 24.07
N LEU A 139 -39.76 6.41 25.40
CA LEU A 139 -39.85 5.14 26.12
C LEU A 139 -41.10 4.34 25.74
N GLU A 140 -42.25 5.01 25.59
CA GLU A 140 -43.50 4.37 25.14
C GLU A 140 -43.39 3.85 23.70
N ALA A 141 -42.66 4.55 22.83
CA ALA A 141 -42.45 4.16 21.44
C ALA A 141 -41.44 3.01 21.31
N ALA A 142 -40.33 3.08 22.05
CA ALA A 142 -39.29 2.05 22.06
C ALA A 142 -39.76 0.77 22.76
N ALA A 143 -40.57 0.90 23.82
CA ALA A 143 -41.04 -0.20 24.67
C ALA A 143 -39.90 -1.15 25.10
N PRO A 144 -38.84 -0.65 25.77
CA PRO A 144 -37.65 -1.43 26.09
C PRO A 144 -37.94 -2.50 27.14
N ASP A 145 -37.20 -3.62 27.08
CA ASP A 145 -37.21 -4.62 28.13
C ASP A 145 -36.47 -4.10 29.37
N THR A 146 -35.32 -3.44 29.16
CA THR A 146 -34.42 -2.96 30.20
C THR A 146 -34.13 -1.47 30.05
N ILE A 147 -34.11 -0.75 31.16
CA ILE A 147 -33.77 0.66 31.26
C ILE A 147 -32.57 0.82 32.21
N ARG A 148 -31.46 1.33 31.68
CA ARG A 148 -30.22 1.55 32.44
C ARG A 148 -30.10 3.00 32.87
N ILE A 149 -30.13 3.26 34.16
CA ILE A 149 -29.78 4.58 34.69
C ILE A 149 -28.27 4.68 34.84
N ILE A 150 -27.69 5.64 34.13
CA ILE A 150 -26.27 5.93 34.19
C ILE A 150 -26.02 7.10 35.13
N GLY A 151 -25.34 6.81 36.24
CA GLY A 151 -25.00 7.76 37.29
C GLY A 151 -25.85 7.62 38.55
N GLY A 152 -25.35 8.22 39.63
CA GLY A 152 -25.95 8.11 40.97
C GLY A 152 -27.26 8.88 41.13
N THR A 153 -27.84 8.80 42.33
CA THR A 153 -29.11 9.47 42.67
C THR A 153 -29.05 11.00 42.64
N GLU A 154 -27.84 11.57 42.66
CA GLU A 154 -27.62 13.01 42.47
C GLU A 154 -27.77 13.45 41.01
N ALA A 155 -27.59 12.52 40.05
CA ALA A 155 -27.79 12.74 38.63
C ALA A 155 -29.24 12.46 38.22
N VAL A 156 -29.78 11.30 38.63
CA VAL A 156 -31.15 10.83 38.36
C VAL A 156 -31.74 10.30 39.67
N SER A 157 -32.74 10.98 40.22
CA SER A 157 -33.27 10.67 41.54
C SER A 157 -33.97 9.30 41.62
N SER A 158 -34.14 8.78 42.83
CA SER A 158 -34.90 7.55 43.07
C SER A 158 -36.38 7.68 42.67
N ASP A 159 -36.92 8.91 42.66
CA ASP A 159 -38.29 9.16 42.23
C ASP A 159 -38.41 8.95 40.70
N VAL A 160 -37.42 9.41 39.93
CA VAL A 160 -37.34 9.16 38.49
C VAL A 160 -37.11 7.69 38.20
N GLU A 161 -36.25 7.02 38.96
CA GLU A 161 -36.04 5.55 38.86
C GLU A 161 -37.34 4.78 39.06
N THR A 162 -38.11 5.11 40.11
CA THR A 162 -39.42 4.51 40.37
C THR A 162 -40.41 4.81 39.22
N GLU A 163 -40.33 5.98 38.60
CA GLU A 163 -41.16 6.34 37.45
C GLU A 163 -40.78 5.54 36.19
N LEU A 164 -39.50 5.16 36.02
CA LEU A 164 -39.03 4.37 34.88
C LEU A 164 -39.50 2.91 34.93
N GLU A 165 -39.74 2.35 36.13
CA GLU A 165 -40.20 0.95 36.32
C GLU A 165 -41.54 0.64 35.62
N GLN A 166 -42.30 1.66 35.21
CA GLN A 166 -43.53 1.47 34.45
C GLN A 166 -43.29 1.18 32.95
N TYR A 167 -42.06 1.39 32.45
CA TYR A 167 -41.70 1.27 31.03
C TYR A 167 -40.78 0.09 30.73
N GLY A 168 -40.09 -0.48 31.73
CA GLY A 168 -39.17 -1.61 31.59
C GLY A 168 -38.52 -2.00 32.93
N GLU A 169 -37.70 -3.05 32.94
CA GLU A 169 -36.88 -3.42 34.10
C GLU A 169 -35.77 -2.38 34.29
N VAL A 170 -35.70 -1.76 35.47
CA VAL A 170 -34.74 -0.67 35.72
C VAL A 170 -33.52 -1.20 36.47
N GLU A 171 -32.35 -0.92 35.92
CA GLU A 171 -31.06 -1.13 36.59
C GLU A 171 -30.28 0.18 36.67
N ARG A 172 -29.47 0.33 37.72
CA ARG A 172 -28.64 1.53 37.93
C ARG A 172 -27.18 1.16 37.99
N ILE A 173 -26.38 1.80 37.14
CA ILE A 173 -24.92 1.71 37.16
C ILE A 173 -24.38 3.05 37.67
N SER A 174 -23.75 3.03 38.85
CA SER A 174 -23.24 4.24 39.48
C SER A 174 -22.10 3.95 40.46
N GLY A 175 -20.99 4.68 40.30
CA GLY A 175 -19.91 4.77 41.27
C GLY A 175 -20.05 5.98 42.21
N ALA A 176 -19.07 6.18 43.09
CA ALA A 176 -18.98 7.36 43.96
C ALA A 176 -18.74 8.66 43.18
N ASP A 177 -18.10 8.55 42.01
CA ASP A 177 -17.95 9.63 41.05
C ASP A 177 -18.03 9.12 39.59
N ARG A 178 -17.79 10.02 38.64
CA ARG A 178 -17.84 9.73 37.19
C ARG A 178 -16.77 8.75 36.72
N TYR A 179 -15.63 8.72 37.39
CA TYR A 179 -14.51 7.86 37.02
C TYR A 179 -14.78 6.43 37.46
N GLU A 180 -15.32 6.25 38.66
CA GLU A 180 -15.76 4.93 39.13
C GLU A 180 -16.99 4.43 38.34
N THR A 181 -17.91 5.32 37.95
CA THR A 181 -19.03 4.93 37.07
C THR A 181 -18.54 4.45 35.70
N ALA A 182 -17.57 5.15 35.09
CA ALA A 182 -16.94 4.73 33.84
C ALA A 182 -16.22 3.38 33.97
N ALA A 183 -15.47 3.17 35.07
CA ALA A 183 -14.81 1.90 35.36
C ALA A 183 -15.81 0.74 35.51
N LEU A 184 -16.96 0.97 36.16
CA LEU A 184 -18.01 -0.04 36.30
C LEU A 184 -18.68 -0.40 34.97
N LEU A 185 -18.84 0.57 34.07
CA LEU A 185 -19.34 0.32 32.71
C LEU A 185 -18.32 -0.47 31.89
N ALA A 186 -17.05 -0.09 31.96
CA ALA A 186 -15.96 -0.76 31.26
C ALA A 186 -15.74 -2.20 31.74
N ALA A 187 -16.09 -2.53 32.98
CA ALA A 187 -16.01 -3.90 33.51
C ALA A 187 -16.94 -4.92 32.80
N GLY A 188 -17.86 -4.46 31.94
CA GLY A 188 -18.67 -5.32 31.08
C GLY A 188 -17.94 -5.84 29.83
N TYR A 189 -16.77 -5.28 29.49
CA TYR A 189 -16.00 -5.69 28.31
C TYR A 189 -15.08 -6.88 28.62
N PRO A 190 -14.72 -7.71 27.62
CA PRO A 190 -13.78 -8.81 27.80
C PRO A 190 -12.37 -8.31 28.17
N THR A 191 -11.57 -9.19 28.77
CA THR A 191 -10.15 -8.93 29.03
C THR A 191 -9.32 -9.18 27.78
N GLY A 192 -8.22 -8.45 27.57
CA GLY A 192 -7.37 -8.57 26.38
C GLY A 192 -7.94 -7.84 25.17
N LEU A 193 -8.54 -6.66 25.38
CA LEU A 193 -9.03 -5.83 24.27
C LEU A 193 -7.85 -5.26 23.47
N PRO A 194 -7.97 -5.15 22.12
CA PRO A 194 -6.94 -4.49 21.32
C PRO A 194 -6.67 -3.06 21.77
N THR A 195 -7.73 -2.30 22.09
CA THR A 195 -7.61 -0.90 22.50
C THR A 195 -8.61 -0.54 23.58
N VAL A 196 -8.18 0.32 24.51
CA VAL A 196 -9.05 1.08 25.43
C VAL A 196 -8.84 2.57 25.23
N TYR A 197 -9.92 3.34 25.24
CA TYR A 197 -9.86 4.79 25.04
C TYR A 197 -9.90 5.53 26.37
N LEU A 198 -9.11 6.60 26.50
CA LEU A 198 -9.07 7.44 27.69
C LEU A 198 -9.36 8.90 27.35
N ALA A 199 -10.30 9.52 28.06
CA ALA A 199 -10.62 10.93 27.89
C ALA A 199 -10.82 11.67 29.22
N THR A 200 -10.74 13.00 29.20
CA THR A 200 -11.01 13.80 30.39
C THR A 200 -12.49 13.80 30.76
N GLY A 201 -12.81 13.56 32.03
CA GLY A 201 -14.18 13.63 32.54
C GLY A 201 -14.66 15.04 32.87
N GLN A 202 -13.87 16.11 32.66
CA GLN A 202 -14.15 17.46 33.18
C GLN A 202 -14.70 18.45 32.13
N ASN A 203 -14.09 18.48 30.94
CA ASN A 203 -14.54 19.24 29.77
C ASN A 203 -14.23 18.40 28.55
N PHE A 204 -15.26 17.82 27.94
CA PHE A 204 -15.15 16.57 27.20
C PHE A 204 -15.59 16.64 25.72
N PRO A 205 -15.27 17.71 24.94
CA PRO A 205 -15.54 17.69 23.51
C PRO A 205 -14.85 16.51 22.81
N ASP A 206 -13.64 16.15 23.27
CA ASP A 206 -12.83 15.07 22.70
C ASP A 206 -13.42 13.68 23.06
N ALA A 207 -14.00 13.53 24.26
CA ALA A 207 -14.66 12.28 24.66
C ALA A 207 -15.94 12.04 23.86
N LEU A 208 -16.63 13.09 23.40
CA LEU A 208 -17.87 12.96 22.64
C LEU A 208 -17.61 12.43 21.23
N THR A 209 -16.61 12.98 20.55
CA THR A 209 -16.20 12.48 19.23
C THR A 209 -15.51 11.12 19.36
N GLY A 210 -14.72 10.93 20.42
CA GLY A 210 -14.06 9.68 20.73
C GLY A 210 -14.99 8.53 21.11
N ALA A 211 -16.16 8.82 21.71
CA ALA A 211 -17.16 7.80 22.02
C ALA A 211 -17.73 7.14 20.76
N ALA A 212 -17.87 7.88 19.65
CA ALA A 212 -18.28 7.29 18.38
C ALA A 212 -17.24 6.29 17.87
N LEU A 213 -15.94 6.64 17.95
CA LEU A 213 -14.84 5.75 17.53
C LEU A 213 -14.73 4.52 18.45
N ALA A 214 -14.88 4.72 19.76
CA ALA A 214 -14.85 3.63 20.72
C ALA A 214 -16.01 2.65 20.49
N ASP A 215 -17.23 3.15 20.28
CA ASP A 215 -18.39 2.32 19.99
C ASP A 215 -18.27 1.58 18.65
N SER A 216 -17.75 2.23 17.58
CA SER A 216 -17.56 1.58 16.27
C SER A 216 -16.54 0.45 16.31
N GLN A 217 -15.63 0.46 17.29
CA GLN A 217 -14.63 -0.58 17.50
C GLN A 217 -14.98 -1.54 18.64
N GLY A 218 -16.14 -1.39 19.28
CA GLY A 218 -16.52 -2.21 20.44
C GLY A 218 -15.56 -2.06 21.62
N ALA A 219 -14.98 -0.87 21.81
CA ALA A 219 -14.02 -0.56 22.86
C ALA A 219 -14.63 0.37 23.95
N PRO A 220 -14.20 0.26 25.21
CA PRO A 220 -14.68 1.15 26.27
C PRO A 220 -13.95 2.50 26.24
N VAL A 221 -14.68 3.55 26.62
CA VAL A 221 -14.08 4.83 27.02
C VAL A 221 -14.00 4.89 28.55
N LEU A 222 -12.78 5.01 29.06
CA LEU A 222 -12.50 5.34 30.44
C LEU A 222 -12.33 6.85 30.63
N LEU A 223 -12.60 7.34 31.84
CA LEU A 223 -12.47 8.75 32.19
C LEU A 223 -11.30 9.00 33.14
N THR A 224 -10.65 10.15 32.98
CA THR A 224 -9.59 10.63 33.89
C THR A 224 -9.77 12.10 34.29
N ARG A 225 -9.08 12.54 35.35
CA ARG A 225 -8.94 13.97 35.65
C ARG A 225 -7.87 14.55 34.73
N ALA A 226 -7.93 15.85 34.45
CA ALA A 226 -6.97 16.49 33.54
C ALA A 226 -5.50 16.36 33.97
N GLY A 227 -5.20 16.15 35.25
CA GLY A 227 -3.83 16.08 35.76
C GLY A 227 -3.55 14.92 36.71
N GLU A 228 -4.47 13.96 36.83
CA GLU A 228 -4.32 12.83 37.76
C GLU A 228 -5.16 11.63 37.29
N LEU A 229 -4.54 10.46 37.17
CA LEU A 229 -5.24 9.21 36.88
C LEU A 229 -5.97 8.72 38.15
N PRO A 230 -7.31 8.63 38.15
CA PRO A 230 -8.06 8.07 39.28
C PRO A 230 -7.69 6.60 39.53
N GLU A 231 -7.65 6.18 40.80
CA GLU A 231 -7.40 4.77 41.18
C GLU A 231 -8.39 3.81 40.50
N SER A 232 -9.68 4.16 40.45
CA SER A 232 -10.70 3.37 39.75
C SER A 232 -10.43 3.18 38.26
N THR A 233 -9.78 4.16 37.63
CA THR A 233 -9.44 4.11 36.20
C THR A 233 -8.20 3.25 35.98
N ALA A 234 -7.20 3.36 36.86
CA ALA A 234 -6.01 2.49 36.84
C ALA A 234 -6.41 1.02 37.06
N ASP A 235 -7.24 0.74 38.07
CA ASP A 235 -7.74 -0.61 38.36
C ASP A 235 -8.51 -1.20 37.17
N ALA A 236 -9.28 -0.38 36.45
CA ALA A 236 -10.01 -0.81 35.26
C ALA A 236 -9.07 -1.16 34.09
N LEU A 237 -8.02 -0.39 33.86
CA LEU A 237 -7.00 -0.69 32.85
C LEU A 237 -6.27 -2.00 33.17
N GLU A 238 -5.89 -2.22 34.44
CA GLU A 238 -5.27 -3.46 34.88
C GLU A 238 -6.20 -4.67 34.71
N ALA A 239 -7.49 -4.50 35.01
CA ALA A 239 -8.49 -5.56 34.89
C ALA A 239 -8.79 -5.93 33.43
N LEU A 240 -8.91 -4.93 32.55
CA LEU A 240 -9.15 -5.12 31.13
C LEU A 240 -7.91 -5.66 30.41
N ALA A 241 -6.71 -5.35 30.89
CA ALA A 241 -5.43 -5.75 30.30
C ALA A 241 -5.39 -5.55 28.76
N PRO A 242 -5.63 -4.32 28.27
CA PRO A 242 -5.65 -4.08 26.84
C PRO A 242 -4.24 -4.13 26.23
N GLU A 243 -4.17 -4.39 24.93
CA GLU A 243 -2.91 -4.34 24.17
C GLU A 243 -2.40 -2.88 24.07
N SER A 244 -3.32 -1.95 23.78
CA SER A 244 -3.01 -0.52 23.63
C SER A 244 -3.99 0.42 24.37
N VAL A 245 -3.55 1.64 24.68
CA VAL A 245 -4.42 2.74 25.17
C VAL A 245 -4.25 4.00 24.32
N VAL A 246 -5.37 4.56 23.85
CA VAL A 246 -5.37 5.83 23.11
C VAL A 246 -5.98 6.93 23.98
N VAL A 247 -5.19 7.98 24.25
CA VAL A 247 -5.62 9.15 25.01
C VAL A 247 -6.15 10.24 24.08
N PHE A 248 -7.44 10.58 24.22
CA PHE A 248 -8.06 11.67 23.47
C PHE A 248 -7.78 13.05 24.09
N GLY A 249 -7.40 13.98 23.22
CA GLY A 249 -7.19 15.38 23.56
C GLY A 249 -5.73 15.70 23.92
N GLY A 250 -5.37 16.98 23.74
CA GLY A 250 -4.01 17.46 24.00
C GLY A 250 -3.66 17.48 25.49
N SER A 251 -2.42 17.86 25.81
CA SER A 251 -1.90 17.91 27.20
C SER A 251 -2.68 18.85 28.13
N ALA A 252 -3.45 19.79 27.59
CA ALA A 252 -4.35 20.65 28.35
C ALA A 252 -5.65 19.93 28.81
N ALA A 253 -6.08 18.89 28.07
CA ALA A 253 -7.25 18.08 28.39
C ALA A 253 -6.88 16.91 29.30
N VAL A 254 -5.79 16.21 28.96
CA VAL A 254 -5.20 15.10 29.74
C VAL A 254 -3.69 15.31 29.77
N SER A 255 -3.11 15.63 30.92
CA SER A 255 -1.69 16.00 31.04
C SER A 255 -0.75 14.88 30.65
N ASP A 256 0.51 15.23 30.38
CA ASP A 256 1.56 14.25 30.08
C ASP A 256 1.90 13.40 31.32
N ASP A 257 1.62 13.89 32.53
CA ASP A 257 1.72 13.09 33.76
C ASP A 257 0.69 11.95 33.79
N VAL A 258 -0.54 12.20 33.30
CA VAL A 258 -1.54 11.14 33.17
C VAL A 258 -1.15 10.17 32.07
N LEU A 259 -0.67 10.67 30.94
CA LEU A 259 -0.17 9.82 29.84
C LEU A 259 0.92 8.87 30.35
N ALA A 260 1.92 9.39 31.08
CA ALA A 260 2.99 8.60 31.66
C ALA A 260 2.47 7.57 32.68
N ALA A 261 1.49 7.93 33.52
CA ALA A 261 0.89 7.00 34.48
C ALA A 261 0.14 5.85 33.79
N VAL A 262 -0.48 6.11 32.63
CA VAL A 262 -1.13 5.07 31.82
C VAL A 262 -0.08 4.19 31.13
N THR A 263 0.99 4.78 30.58
CA THR A 263 2.12 4.05 29.97
C THR A 263 2.80 3.09 30.96
N GLU A 264 2.82 3.42 32.25
CA GLU A 264 3.32 2.51 33.29
C GLU A 264 2.45 1.25 33.47
N ILE A 265 1.16 1.32 33.13
CA ILE A 265 0.21 0.20 33.19
C ILE A 265 0.15 -0.55 31.85
N VAL A 266 0.05 0.19 30.74
CA VAL A 266 -0.04 -0.32 29.37
C VAL A 266 1.06 0.35 28.53
N PRO A 267 2.20 -0.32 28.29
CA PRO A 267 3.35 0.31 27.62
C PRO A 267 3.04 0.91 26.25
N ASP A 268 2.17 0.27 25.47
CA ASP A 268 1.66 0.84 24.23
C ASP A 268 0.53 1.84 24.53
N THR A 269 0.93 3.08 24.81
CA THR A 269 0.01 4.19 25.05
C THR A 269 0.33 5.34 24.12
N SER A 270 -0.67 5.79 23.37
CA SER A 270 -0.55 6.90 22.42
C SER A 270 -1.54 8.03 22.73
N ARG A 271 -1.34 9.18 22.08
CA ARG A 271 -2.22 10.35 22.21
C ARG A 271 -2.76 10.75 20.85
N MET A 272 -4.07 10.91 20.77
CA MET A 272 -4.78 11.44 19.60
C MET A 272 -5.31 12.83 19.91
N SER A 273 -4.75 13.86 19.27
CA SER A 273 -5.08 15.25 19.59
C SER A 273 -4.80 16.21 18.44
N GLY A 274 -5.53 17.33 18.39
CA GLY A 274 -5.21 18.47 17.53
C GLY A 274 -4.94 19.75 18.31
N ALA A 275 -4.68 20.84 17.56
CA ALA A 275 -4.39 22.15 18.14
C ALA A 275 -5.54 22.71 19.01
N ASP A 276 -6.77 22.29 18.74
CA ASP A 276 -7.96 22.58 19.52
C ASP A 276 -8.99 21.44 19.38
N ARG A 277 -10.19 21.62 19.94
CA ARG A 277 -11.26 20.60 19.89
C ARG A 277 -11.71 20.22 18.48
N TYR A 278 -11.55 21.11 17.50
CA TYR A 278 -11.89 20.80 16.10
C TYR A 278 -10.79 19.96 15.48
N GLY A 279 -9.53 20.28 15.78
CA GLY A 279 -8.39 19.45 15.39
C GLY A 279 -8.43 18.05 16.02
N THR A 280 -8.76 17.92 17.30
CA THR A 280 -8.92 16.59 17.93
C THR A 280 -10.09 15.83 17.31
N ALA A 281 -11.23 16.48 17.07
CA ALA A 281 -12.35 15.85 16.37
C ALA A 281 -11.97 15.40 14.96
N ALA A 282 -11.19 16.19 14.22
CA ALA A 282 -10.68 15.81 12.90
C ALA A 282 -9.71 14.62 12.97
N ALA A 283 -8.79 14.59 13.94
CA ALA A 283 -7.88 13.47 14.15
C ALA A 283 -8.62 12.17 14.48
N ILE A 284 -9.66 12.24 15.31
CA ILE A 284 -10.55 11.11 15.61
C ILE A 284 -11.34 10.70 14.36
N ALA A 285 -11.89 11.68 13.64
CA ALA A 285 -12.67 11.41 12.45
C ALA A 285 -11.85 10.74 11.34
N ALA A 286 -10.54 11.03 11.23
CA ALA A 286 -9.62 10.38 10.29
C ALA A 286 -9.35 8.89 10.59
N GLN A 287 -9.87 8.35 11.71
CA GLN A 287 -9.84 6.91 12.02
C GLN A 287 -11.05 6.16 11.47
N PHE A 288 -12.01 6.88 10.87
CA PHE A 288 -13.14 6.27 10.17
C PHE A 288 -12.80 6.12 8.68
N PRO A 289 -13.40 5.13 8.01
CA PRO A 289 -13.27 4.99 6.57
C PRO A 289 -13.65 6.26 5.81
N LYS A 290 -13.07 6.44 4.63
CA LYS A 290 -13.56 7.41 3.63
C LYS A 290 -14.94 6.97 3.08
N ASP A 291 -15.63 7.90 2.41
CA ASP A 291 -16.92 7.71 1.74
C ASP A 291 -18.08 7.24 2.62
N VAL A 292 -17.98 7.40 3.94
CA VAL A 292 -19.03 6.99 4.88
C VAL A 292 -20.40 7.58 4.51
N ASP A 293 -21.47 6.83 4.75
CA ASP A 293 -22.85 7.21 4.40
C ASP A 293 -23.23 8.62 4.91
N THR A 294 -22.77 8.96 6.12
CA THR A 294 -22.96 10.28 6.70
C THR A 294 -21.84 10.62 7.68
N ALA A 295 -21.53 11.89 7.84
CA ALA A 295 -20.82 12.39 9.03
C ALA A 295 -21.79 13.15 9.93
N TYR A 296 -21.74 12.92 11.24
CA TYR A 296 -22.53 13.70 12.18
C TYR A 296 -21.82 14.99 12.56
N LEU A 297 -22.54 16.09 12.56
CA LEU A 297 -22.01 17.39 12.97
C LEU A 297 -22.73 17.89 14.21
N ALA A 298 -21.98 18.14 15.27
CA ALA A 298 -22.52 18.67 16.52
C ALA A 298 -21.90 20.02 16.90
N THR A 299 -22.60 20.75 17.78
CA THR A 299 -22.12 22.04 18.27
C THR A 299 -20.97 21.87 19.27
N SER A 300 -20.00 22.80 19.24
CA SER A 300 -18.82 22.72 20.09
C SER A 300 -18.99 23.32 21.49
N LEU A 301 -20.20 23.77 21.90
CA LEU A 301 -20.39 24.66 23.07
C LEU A 301 -21.27 24.08 24.20
N ASP A 302 -22.35 23.40 23.87
CA ASP A 302 -23.24 22.71 24.82
C ASP A 302 -23.61 21.38 24.15
N PHE A 303 -23.21 20.26 24.75
CA PHE A 303 -23.08 18.98 24.03
C PHE A 303 -24.14 17.91 24.33
N PRO A 304 -25.38 18.22 24.77
CA PRO A 304 -26.33 17.16 25.05
C PRO A 304 -26.79 16.45 23.75
N ASP A 305 -26.75 17.14 22.61
CA ASP A 305 -27.10 16.58 21.30
C ASP A 305 -25.96 15.69 20.75
N ALA A 306 -24.70 16.11 20.94
CA ALA A 306 -23.52 15.29 20.63
C ALA A 306 -23.47 14.01 21.45
N LEU A 307 -23.80 14.10 22.75
CA LEU A 307 -23.79 12.95 23.65
C LEU A 307 -24.69 11.83 23.16
N THR A 308 -25.92 12.15 22.79
CA THR A 308 -26.87 11.15 22.32
C THR A 308 -26.54 10.68 20.91
N GLY A 309 -26.03 11.58 20.07
CA GLY A 309 -25.66 11.27 18.69
C GLY A 309 -24.35 10.49 18.54
N ALA A 310 -23.42 10.56 19.49
CA ALA A 310 -22.15 9.84 19.42
C ALA A 310 -22.34 8.32 19.42
N HIS A 311 -23.25 7.80 20.25
CA HIS A 311 -23.56 6.37 20.29
C HIS A 311 -24.34 5.91 19.04
N LEU A 312 -25.16 6.79 18.44
CA LEU A 312 -25.78 6.52 17.14
C LEU A 312 -24.70 6.44 16.06
N ALA A 313 -23.82 7.44 16.00
CA ALA A 313 -22.72 7.50 15.06
C ALA A 313 -21.80 6.27 15.18
N GLY A 314 -21.43 5.86 16.40
CA GLY A 314 -20.65 4.65 16.65
C GLY A 314 -21.35 3.37 16.19
N SER A 315 -22.66 3.25 16.42
CA SER A 315 -23.46 2.11 15.94
C SER A 315 -23.54 1.97 14.42
N GLN A 316 -23.33 3.08 13.71
CA GLN A 316 -23.28 3.16 12.24
C GLN A 316 -21.85 3.20 11.70
N SER A 317 -20.84 3.14 12.59
CA SER A 317 -19.42 3.28 12.26
C SER A 317 -19.10 4.55 11.46
N VAL A 318 -19.66 5.69 11.90
CA VAL A 318 -19.46 7.00 11.27
C VAL A 318 -18.94 8.06 12.25
N PRO A 319 -18.20 9.08 11.77
CA PRO A 319 -17.58 10.06 12.64
C PRO A 319 -18.57 11.11 13.17
N VAL A 320 -18.25 11.64 14.35
CA VAL A 320 -18.80 12.90 14.86
C VAL A 320 -17.75 13.99 14.74
N LEU A 321 -18.07 15.06 14.03
CA LEU A 321 -17.28 16.27 13.92
C LEU A 321 -17.94 17.42 14.68
N LEU A 322 -17.14 18.45 14.99
CA LEU A 322 -17.59 19.62 15.73
C LEU A 322 -17.67 20.87 14.86
N SER A 323 -18.65 21.74 15.13
CA SER A 323 -18.80 23.04 14.49
C SER A 323 -19.15 24.15 15.49
N ARG A 324 -18.92 25.42 15.10
CA ARG A 324 -19.47 26.55 15.85
C ARG A 324 -20.96 26.71 15.51
N PRO A 325 -21.79 27.23 16.43
CA PRO A 325 -23.24 27.37 16.17
C PRO A 325 -23.61 28.16 14.92
N GLU A 326 -22.79 29.14 14.54
CA GLU A 326 -23.09 30.09 13.46
C GLU A 326 -22.16 29.97 12.24
N ALA A 327 -21.12 29.12 12.29
CA ALA A 327 -20.16 28.96 11.19
C ALA A 327 -19.37 27.65 11.28
N LEU A 328 -19.11 27.01 10.14
CA LEU A 328 -18.18 25.88 10.05
C LEU A 328 -16.75 26.32 10.36
N ASN A 329 -16.01 25.47 11.08
CA ASN A 329 -14.57 25.65 11.26
C ASN A 329 -13.84 25.11 10.01
N PRO A 330 -12.82 25.82 9.47
CA PRO A 330 -12.01 25.33 8.36
C PRO A 330 -11.44 23.91 8.57
N THR A 331 -10.98 23.58 9.78
CA THR A 331 -10.47 22.23 10.11
C THR A 331 -11.56 21.16 9.98
N THR A 332 -12.82 21.51 10.29
CA THR A 332 -13.94 20.60 10.08
C THR A 332 -14.26 20.41 8.60
N VAL A 333 -14.11 21.47 7.79
CA VAL A 333 -14.30 21.37 6.33
C VAL A 333 -13.23 20.48 5.72
N GLU A 334 -11.97 20.63 6.15
CA GLU A 334 -10.86 19.79 5.74
C GLU A 334 -11.09 18.32 6.12
N ALA A 335 -11.51 18.05 7.36
CA ALA A 335 -11.85 16.69 7.79
C ALA A 335 -13.00 16.07 6.97
N LEU A 336 -14.06 16.84 6.71
CA LEU A 336 -15.15 16.39 5.83
C LEU A 336 -14.69 16.17 4.39
N THR A 337 -13.71 16.96 3.91
CA THR A 337 -13.14 16.77 2.58
C THR A 337 -12.37 15.46 2.50
N GLY A 338 -11.53 15.17 3.50
CA GLY A 338 -10.74 13.94 3.53
C GLY A 338 -11.59 12.69 3.75
N LEU A 339 -12.71 12.82 4.47
CA LEU A 339 -13.66 11.72 4.67
C LEU A 339 -14.63 11.53 3.52
N SER A 340 -14.89 12.56 2.71
CA SER A 340 -15.83 12.54 1.59
C SER A 340 -17.19 11.88 1.91
N PRO A 341 -17.89 12.23 3.00
CA PRO A 341 -19.10 11.51 3.37
C PRO A 341 -20.24 11.77 2.37
N GLN A 342 -21.07 10.76 2.11
CA GLN A 342 -22.27 10.83 1.27
C GLN A 342 -23.41 11.64 1.91
N GLY A 343 -23.16 12.32 3.01
CA GLY A 343 -24.17 13.03 3.77
C GLY A 343 -23.57 13.73 4.98
N VAL A 344 -24.22 14.78 5.45
CA VAL A 344 -23.89 15.36 6.76
C VAL A 344 -25.17 15.54 7.55
N THR A 345 -25.23 14.91 8.72
CA THR A 345 -26.39 15.03 9.61
C THR A 345 -26.07 15.98 10.76
N LEU A 346 -26.78 17.09 10.83
CA LEU A 346 -26.67 18.05 11.93
C LEU A 346 -27.41 17.52 13.17
N LEU A 347 -26.70 17.40 14.28
CA LEU A 347 -27.25 17.06 15.60
C LEU A 347 -27.67 18.33 16.35
N GLY A 348 -28.96 18.39 16.69
CA GLY A 348 -29.57 19.48 17.43
C GLY A 348 -30.36 20.46 16.56
N GLY A 349 -31.21 21.25 17.22
CA GLY A 349 -32.01 22.29 16.57
C GLY A 349 -31.16 23.49 16.09
N THR A 350 -31.81 24.46 15.47
CA THR A 350 -31.15 25.66 14.91
C THR A 350 -30.47 26.56 15.96
N ALA A 351 -30.80 26.37 17.25
CA ALA A 351 -30.10 27.00 18.35
C ALA A 351 -28.72 26.37 18.64
N ALA A 352 -28.53 25.09 18.33
CA ALA A 352 -27.26 24.40 18.46
C ALA A 352 -26.37 24.62 17.23
N LEU A 353 -26.96 24.44 16.03
CA LEU A 353 -26.33 24.67 14.73
C LEU A 353 -27.32 25.39 13.81
N SER A 354 -27.08 26.67 13.54
CA SER A 354 -27.96 27.55 12.77
C SER A 354 -28.07 27.16 11.29
N ASP A 355 -29.08 27.71 10.61
CA ASP A 355 -29.29 27.57 9.16
C ASP A 355 -28.07 28.04 8.35
N ALA A 356 -27.22 28.90 8.90
CA ALA A 356 -25.98 29.34 8.24
C ALA A 356 -24.94 28.22 8.14
N VAL A 357 -24.87 27.34 9.15
CA VAL A 357 -24.01 26.15 9.11
C VAL A 357 -24.54 25.19 8.05
N GLU A 358 -25.84 24.89 8.08
CA GLU A 358 -26.51 24.02 7.10
C GLU A 358 -26.35 24.53 5.66
N THR A 359 -26.49 25.85 5.44
CA THR A 359 -26.25 26.47 4.13
C THR A 359 -24.79 26.32 3.69
N SER A 360 -23.83 26.45 4.62
CA SER A 360 -22.41 26.31 4.31
C SER A 360 -22.06 24.87 3.93
N ILE A 361 -22.65 23.90 4.64
CA ILE A 361 -22.53 22.46 4.35
C ILE A 361 -23.12 22.18 2.96
N ASN A 362 -24.37 22.56 2.70
CA ASN A 362 -25.03 22.34 1.41
C ASN A 362 -24.34 23.05 0.23
N ALA A 363 -23.49 24.05 0.49
CA ALA A 363 -22.67 24.68 -0.54
C ALA A 363 -21.34 23.93 -0.80
N ALA A 364 -20.80 23.23 0.21
CA ALA A 364 -19.57 22.44 0.12
C ALA A 364 -19.83 20.99 -0.34
N LEU A 365 -20.92 20.36 0.14
CA LEU A 365 -21.32 18.98 -0.15
C LEU A 365 -21.46 18.62 -1.64
N PRO A 366 -21.93 19.48 -2.56
CA PRO A 366 -22.10 19.12 -3.97
C PRO A 366 -20.80 18.78 -4.72
N ALA A 367 -19.64 18.85 -4.07
CA ALA A 367 -18.35 18.43 -4.62
C ALA A 367 -17.87 17.06 -4.14
N TRP A 368 -18.40 16.53 -3.02
CA TRP A 368 -17.95 15.25 -2.42
C TRP A 368 -18.90 14.08 -2.73
N PHE A 369 -20.21 14.36 -2.82
CA PHE A 369 -21.23 13.36 -3.18
C PHE A 369 -21.02 12.67 -4.52
N ASP A 370 -20.34 13.34 -5.44
CA ASP A 370 -20.13 12.85 -6.80
C ASP A 370 -18.78 12.12 -6.94
N SER A 371 -18.06 11.82 -5.85
CA SER A 371 -16.76 11.15 -5.85
C SER A 371 -16.80 9.81 -5.11
N LEU A 372 -15.92 8.91 -5.53
CA LEU A 372 -15.61 7.62 -4.93
C LEU A 372 -14.10 7.56 -4.75
N HIS A 373 -13.65 7.18 -3.57
CA HIS A 373 -12.25 6.96 -3.24
C HIS A 373 -11.94 5.46 -3.34
N VAL A 374 -11.11 5.08 -4.31
CA VAL A 374 -10.63 3.71 -4.50
C VAL A 374 -9.16 3.66 -4.10
N GLN A 375 -8.80 2.85 -3.11
CA GLN A 375 -7.40 2.66 -2.75
C GLN A 375 -6.75 1.66 -3.70
N LEU A 376 -5.64 2.04 -4.30
CA LEU A 376 -4.74 1.09 -4.96
C LEU A 376 -3.49 0.94 -4.09
N LEU A 377 -3.25 -0.28 -3.61
CA LEU A 377 -2.02 -0.66 -2.93
C LEU A 377 -1.15 -1.39 -3.94
N SER A 378 -0.05 -0.77 -4.36
CA SER A 378 0.76 -1.30 -5.46
C SER A 378 2.21 -1.54 -5.14
N PHE A 379 2.76 -2.61 -5.71
CA PHE A 379 4.17 -2.96 -5.65
C PHE A 379 4.64 -3.64 -6.93
N ASN A 380 5.93 -3.88 -7.07
CA ASN A 380 6.56 -4.40 -8.28
C ASN A 380 7.89 -5.08 -7.91
N ASP A 381 8.40 -5.92 -8.81
CA ASP A 381 9.74 -6.51 -8.70
C ASP A 381 9.96 -7.24 -7.36
N PHE A 382 8.95 -8.01 -6.94
CA PHE A 382 9.01 -8.76 -5.68
C PHE A 382 10.05 -9.88 -5.72
N HIS A 383 10.31 -10.48 -6.90
CA HIS A 383 11.36 -11.48 -7.13
C HIS A 383 11.40 -12.58 -6.05
N GLY A 384 10.24 -13.08 -5.65
CA GLY A 384 10.13 -14.13 -4.65
C GLY A 384 10.77 -13.87 -3.28
N HIS A 385 10.98 -12.62 -2.86
CA HIS A 385 11.57 -12.27 -1.56
C HIS A 385 10.57 -12.50 -0.41
N LEU A 386 10.41 -13.77 -0.04
CA LEU A 386 9.48 -14.20 1.00
C LEU A 386 10.04 -13.89 2.39
N GLU A 387 11.33 -14.12 2.56
CA GLU A 387 12.02 -13.96 3.83
C GLU A 387 12.31 -12.50 4.16
N ALA A 388 12.46 -12.22 5.45
CA ALA A 388 12.75 -10.90 5.98
C ALA A 388 14.27 -10.69 6.21
N GLU A 389 15.10 -11.24 5.32
CA GLU A 389 16.56 -11.28 5.47
C GLU A 389 17.29 -10.21 4.66
N ASP A 390 16.53 -9.44 3.91
CA ASP A 390 17.02 -8.47 2.95
C ASP A 390 17.65 -7.22 3.57
N ALA A 391 18.47 -6.56 2.75
CA ALA A 391 19.15 -5.34 3.11
C ALA A 391 18.21 -4.12 3.13
N THR A 392 18.63 -3.07 3.83
CA THR A 392 17.95 -1.78 3.80
C THR A 392 18.00 -1.16 2.40
N LEU A 393 17.07 -0.24 2.10
CA LEU A 393 17.25 0.67 0.96
C LEU A 393 18.58 1.43 1.07
N SER A 394 19.10 1.96 -0.06
CA SER A 394 20.32 2.77 -0.05
C SER A 394 20.18 4.01 0.86
N GLU A 395 21.28 4.51 1.43
CA GLU A 395 21.27 5.72 2.30
C GLU A 395 20.68 6.96 1.60
N VAL A 396 20.72 7.01 0.26
CA VAL A 396 20.07 8.07 -0.53
C VAL A 396 18.54 7.91 -0.52
N GLN A 397 18.06 6.68 -0.66
CA GLN A 397 16.64 6.38 -0.70
C GLN A 397 16.03 6.48 0.71
N ASP A 398 16.63 5.81 1.70
CA ASP A 398 16.22 5.87 3.10
C ASP A 398 17.38 6.29 4.01
N PRO A 399 17.52 7.59 4.33
CA PRO A 399 18.57 8.08 5.23
C PRO A 399 18.50 7.51 6.65
N GLU A 400 17.35 6.98 7.08
CA GLU A 400 17.17 6.37 8.40
C GLU A 400 17.60 4.90 8.42
N GLN A 401 17.77 4.28 7.24
CA GLN A 401 18.22 2.90 7.06
C GLN A 401 17.34 1.90 7.83
N ASN A 402 16.03 2.02 7.64
CA ASN A 402 15.07 1.09 8.20
C ASN A 402 15.22 -0.29 7.55
N ILE A 403 15.00 -1.33 8.35
CA ILE A 403 14.92 -2.71 7.87
C ILE A 403 13.53 -2.91 7.29
N VAL A 404 13.48 -3.43 6.06
CA VAL A 404 12.26 -3.52 5.25
C VAL A 404 12.14 -4.88 4.56
N GLY A 405 10.97 -5.19 4.02
CA GLY A 405 10.72 -6.39 3.21
C GLY A 405 10.23 -7.60 4.01
N GLY A 406 10.08 -8.72 3.31
CA GLY A 406 9.48 -9.96 3.81
C GLY A 406 7.94 -9.98 3.65
N VAL A 407 7.41 -11.09 3.11
CA VAL A 407 5.99 -11.18 2.75
C VAL A 407 5.04 -11.11 3.95
N GLU A 408 5.50 -11.57 5.12
CA GLU A 408 4.73 -11.51 6.36
C GLU A 408 4.47 -10.06 6.80
N TYR A 409 5.47 -9.19 6.60
CA TYR A 409 5.38 -7.77 6.93
C TYR A 409 4.66 -6.98 5.83
N LEU A 410 4.79 -7.42 4.57
CA LEU A 410 3.98 -6.91 3.47
C LEU A 410 2.49 -7.11 3.76
N SER A 411 2.11 -8.32 4.22
CA SER A 411 0.73 -8.64 4.62
C SER A 411 0.20 -7.66 5.67
N THR A 412 0.93 -7.50 6.78
CA THR A 412 0.57 -6.58 7.86
C THR A 412 0.51 -5.13 7.39
N THR A 413 1.47 -4.70 6.57
CA THR A 413 1.50 -3.33 6.01
C THR A 413 0.27 -3.06 5.15
N LEU A 414 -0.08 -3.99 4.26
CA LEU A 414 -1.28 -3.88 3.42
C LEU A 414 -2.56 -3.85 4.26
N ALA A 415 -2.67 -4.73 5.27
CA ALA A 415 -3.80 -4.74 6.18
C ALA A 415 -3.96 -3.40 6.92
N ASN A 416 -2.85 -2.83 7.42
CA ASN A 416 -2.84 -1.54 8.09
C ASN A 416 -3.26 -0.39 7.16
N LEU A 417 -2.76 -0.37 5.92
CA LEU A 417 -3.11 0.66 4.95
C LEU A 417 -4.59 0.62 4.53
N ARG A 418 -5.23 -0.55 4.55
CA ARG A 418 -6.66 -0.72 4.23
C ARG A 418 -7.59 -0.10 5.28
N THR A 419 -7.16 0.10 6.52
CA THR A 419 -8.01 0.56 7.65
C THR A 419 -8.71 1.91 7.43
N GLY A 420 -8.19 2.75 6.52
CA GLY A 420 -8.78 4.05 6.16
C GLY A 420 -9.87 4.01 5.08
N TYR A 421 -10.20 2.83 4.55
CA TYR A 421 -11.13 2.65 3.42
C TYR A 421 -12.24 1.68 3.78
N GLN A 422 -13.37 1.76 3.07
CA GLN A 422 -14.47 0.82 3.24
C GLN A 422 -14.10 -0.56 2.67
N ASP A 423 -14.71 -1.60 3.23
CA ASP A 423 -14.57 -2.96 2.72
C ASP A 423 -14.93 -3.00 1.22
N GLY A 424 -14.00 -3.53 0.41
CA GLY A 424 -14.15 -3.61 -1.04
C GLY A 424 -13.79 -2.32 -1.81
N HIS A 425 -13.33 -1.27 -1.14
CA HIS A 425 -12.82 -0.05 -1.79
C HIS A 425 -11.30 -0.05 -1.99
N SER A 426 -10.60 -1.05 -1.47
CA SER A 426 -9.17 -1.24 -1.65
C SER A 426 -8.88 -2.41 -2.58
N LEU A 427 -7.97 -2.20 -3.53
CA LEU A 427 -7.45 -3.21 -4.43
C LEU A 427 -5.92 -3.25 -4.27
N THR A 428 -5.35 -4.44 -4.18
CA THR A 428 -3.91 -4.65 -4.23
C THR A 428 -3.52 -5.07 -5.64
N VAL A 429 -2.61 -4.32 -6.27
CA VAL A 429 -2.18 -4.58 -7.65
C VAL A 429 -0.67 -4.61 -7.75
N ALA A 430 -0.13 -5.25 -8.78
CA ALA A 430 1.31 -5.27 -9.00
C ALA A 430 1.71 -5.05 -10.46
N ALA A 431 2.95 -4.62 -10.67
CA ALA A 431 3.51 -4.37 -11.98
C ALA A 431 4.65 -5.35 -12.31
N GLY A 432 4.41 -6.66 -12.26
CA GLY A 432 5.30 -7.72 -12.76
C GLY A 432 6.56 -7.98 -11.94
N ASP A 433 7.32 -9.00 -12.37
CA ASP A 433 8.48 -9.58 -11.68
C ASP A 433 8.19 -9.93 -10.22
N LEU A 434 7.04 -10.57 -10.01
CA LEU A 434 6.67 -11.13 -8.72
C LEU A 434 7.47 -12.40 -8.40
N ILE A 435 7.79 -13.14 -9.45
CA ILE A 435 8.50 -14.41 -9.47
C ILE A 435 9.69 -14.33 -10.45
N GLY A 436 10.55 -15.35 -10.47
CA GLY A 436 11.78 -15.37 -11.25
C GLY A 436 12.88 -14.45 -10.70
N GLY A 437 14.14 -14.82 -10.95
CA GLY A 437 15.31 -14.22 -10.27
C GLY A 437 15.26 -14.32 -8.75
N SER A 438 14.49 -15.28 -8.23
CA SER A 438 14.03 -15.35 -6.85
C SER A 438 15.09 -15.77 -5.84
N THR A 439 14.84 -15.46 -4.57
CA THR A 439 15.61 -16.01 -3.44
C THR A 439 15.42 -17.52 -3.33
N PHE A 440 16.33 -18.16 -2.58
CA PHE A 440 16.41 -19.60 -2.45
C PHE A 440 15.09 -20.28 -2.04
N LEU A 441 14.38 -19.78 -1.02
CA LEU A 441 13.14 -20.41 -0.55
C LEU A 441 12.06 -20.46 -1.63
N SER A 442 11.97 -19.43 -2.48
CA SER A 442 10.97 -19.40 -3.53
C SER A 442 11.42 -20.15 -4.78
N GLY A 443 12.57 -19.79 -5.33
CA GLY A 443 12.97 -20.28 -6.64
C GLY A 443 13.40 -21.76 -6.65
N MET A 444 13.81 -22.34 -5.51
CA MET A 444 14.04 -23.79 -5.39
C MET A 444 12.74 -24.62 -5.61
N PHE A 445 11.57 -23.99 -5.51
CA PHE A 445 10.26 -24.60 -5.69
C PHE A 445 9.49 -24.00 -6.87
N HIS A 446 10.20 -23.48 -7.88
CA HIS A 446 9.60 -22.87 -9.08
C HIS A 446 8.56 -21.80 -8.72
N ASP A 447 8.85 -21.00 -7.69
CA ASP A 447 8.06 -19.87 -7.21
C ASP A 447 6.62 -20.18 -6.72
N GLU A 448 6.23 -21.46 -6.61
CA GLU A 448 4.96 -21.89 -5.99
C GLU A 448 4.71 -21.22 -4.62
N PRO A 449 5.69 -21.16 -3.69
CA PRO A 449 5.49 -20.53 -2.39
C PRO A 449 5.19 -19.04 -2.49
N THR A 450 5.79 -18.33 -3.46
CA THR A 450 5.54 -16.90 -3.66
C THR A 450 4.13 -16.65 -4.14
N VAL A 451 3.67 -17.42 -5.12
CA VAL A 451 2.32 -17.22 -5.65
C VAL A 451 1.26 -17.57 -4.60
N GLU A 452 1.48 -18.62 -3.80
CA GLU A 452 0.61 -18.95 -2.66
C GLU A 452 0.59 -17.82 -1.62
N ALA A 453 1.75 -17.27 -1.25
CA ALA A 453 1.86 -16.20 -0.27
C ALA A 453 1.21 -14.90 -0.76
N LEU A 454 1.42 -14.51 -2.01
CA LEU A 454 0.82 -13.30 -2.60
C LEU A 454 -0.69 -13.44 -2.79
N SER A 455 -1.17 -14.66 -3.09
CA SER A 455 -2.61 -14.96 -3.08
C SER A 455 -3.18 -14.79 -1.66
N ALA A 456 -2.51 -15.31 -0.63
CA ALA A 456 -2.95 -15.20 0.77
C ALA A 456 -2.91 -13.76 1.33
N VAL A 457 -1.94 -12.95 0.89
CA VAL A 457 -1.83 -11.51 1.16
C VAL A 457 -3.00 -10.70 0.55
N GLY A 458 -3.68 -11.29 -0.45
CA GLY A 458 -4.77 -10.67 -1.17
C GLY A 458 -4.29 -9.68 -2.22
N LEU A 459 -3.32 -10.11 -3.05
CA LEU A 459 -3.08 -9.51 -4.36
C LEU A 459 -4.32 -9.77 -5.25
N ASP A 460 -4.77 -8.79 -6.02
CA ASP A 460 -5.95 -8.92 -6.89
C ASP A 460 -5.56 -9.10 -8.36
N ILE A 461 -4.59 -8.33 -8.84
CA ILE A 461 -4.23 -8.21 -10.26
C ILE A 461 -2.73 -7.89 -10.37
N SER A 462 -2.02 -8.51 -11.31
CA SER A 462 -0.67 -8.11 -11.68
C SER A 462 -0.52 -8.03 -13.19
N SER A 463 0.30 -7.11 -13.70
CA SER A 463 0.92 -7.36 -15.01
C SER A 463 1.97 -8.47 -14.88
N VAL A 464 2.39 -8.99 -16.02
CA VAL A 464 3.54 -9.90 -16.12
C VAL A 464 4.78 -9.07 -16.44
N GLY A 465 5.88 -9.32 -15.74
CA GLY A 465 7.20 -8.77 -16.03
C GLY A 465 8.03 -9.70 -16.90
N ASN A 466 9.32 -9.44 -17.01
CA ASN A 466 10.18 -10.31 -17.81
C ASN A 466 10.49 -11.62 -17.09
N HIS A 467 10.69 -11.59 -15.76
CA HIS A 467 11.14 -12.75 -14.99
C HIS A 467 10.05 -13.82 -14.79
N GLU A 468 8.77 -13.48 -14.97
CA GLU A 468 7.71 -14.48 -15.14
C GLU A 468 7.92 -15.44 -16.34
N PHE A 469 8.80 -15.08 -17.29
CA PHE A 469 9.14 -15.91 -18.45
C PHE A 469 10.47 -16.66 -18.31
N ASP A 470 11.12 -16.64 -17.14
CA ASP A 470 12.41 -17.33 -16.93
C ASP A 470 12.31 -18.83 -17.26
N GLU A 471 11.21 -19.47 -16.87
CA GLU A 471 10.90 -20.88 -17.18
C GLU A 471 10.00 -21.06 -18.43
N GLY A 472 9.71 -19.96 -19.12
CA GLY A 472 8.95 -19.92 -20.38
C GLY A 472 7.43 -19.84 -20.22
N THR A 473 6.74 -19.74 -21.37
CA THR A 473 5.29 -19.41 -21.40
C THR A 473 4.39 -20.48 -20.79
N ASP A 474 4.76 -21.76 -20.90
CA ASP A 474 3.96 -22.87 -20.35
C ASP A 474 3.96 -22.84 -18.82
N GLU A 475 5.09 -22.43 -18.21
CA GLU A 475 5.21 -22.34 -16.77
C GLU A 475 4.46 -21.14 -16.20
N LEU A 476 4.50 -19.99 -16.87
CA LEU A 476 3.64 -18.84 -16.53
C LEU A 476 2.14 -19.22 -16.54
N ILE A 477 1.70 -20.00 -17.54
CA ILE A 477 0.31 -20.49 -17.57
C ILE A 477 0.04 -21.42 -16.38
N ARG A 478 0.99 -22.30 -16.03
CA ARG A 478 0.86 -23.17 -14.84
C ARG A 478 0.80 -22.35 -13.55
N MET A 479 1.58 -21.30 -13.40
CA MET A 479 1.52 -20.38 -12.26
C MET A 479 0.11 -19.80 -12.10
N GLN A 480 -0.55 -19.44 -13.21
CA GLN A 480 -1.94 -18.97 -13.17
C GLN A 480 -2.95 -20.09 -12.89
N GLU A 481 -2.82 -21.26 -13.52
CA GLU A 481 -3.86 -22.29 -13.57
C GLU A 481 -3.72 -23.41 -12.52
N GLY A 482 -2.54 -23.56 -11.92
CA GLY A 482 -2.21 -24.64 -11.00
C GLY A 482 -1.78 -25.96 -11.66
N GLY A 483 -1.50 -26.96 -10.82
CA GLY A 483 -1.03 -28.29 -11.20
C GLY A 483 0.45 -28.53 -10.89
N CYS A 484 0.89 -29.78 -10.89
CA CYS A 484 2.29 -30.14 -10.58
C CYS A 484 3.29 -29.62 -11.64
N HIS A 485 4.48 -29.23 -11.21
CA HIS A 485 5.59 -28.92 -12.11
C HIS A 485 5.94 -30.14 -13.01
N PRO A 486 6.17 -29.97 -14.34
CA PRO A 486 6.38 -31.08 -15.27
C PRO A 486 7.60 -31.97 -14.98
N VAL A 487 8.62 -31.44 -14.31
CA VAL A 487 9.86 -32.17 -14.00
C VAL A 487 9.85 -32.68 -12.55
N ASP A 488 9.59 -31.78 -11.61
CA ASP A 488 9.71 -32.07 -10.16
C ASP A 488 8.45 -32.67 -9.56
N GLY A 489 7.32 -32.56 -10.26
CA GLY A 489 6.03 -33.02 -9.77
C GLY A 489 5.46 -32.07 -8.73
N CYS A 490 4.71 -32.62 -7.77
CA CYS A 490 4.14 -31.85 -6.67
C CYS A 490 4.97 -32.07 -5.41
N TYR A 491 5.23 -31.00 -4.67
CA TYR A 491 6.10 -31.04 -3.49
C TYR A 491 5.44 -31.70 -2.26
N PHE A 492 4.11 -31.65 -2.17
CA PHE A 492 3.35 -32.22 -1.05
C PHE A 492 2.45 -33.39 -1.49
N ASP A 493 2.46 -34.49 -0.71
CA ASP A 493 1.75 -35.72 -1.07
C ASP A 493 0.23 -35.52 -1.15
N GLY A 494 -0.31 -35.71 -2.36
CA GLY A 494 -1.75 -35.58 -2.64
C GLY A 494 -2.26 -34.15 -2.71
N GLN A 495 -1.37 -33.16 -2.82
CA GLN A 495 -1.71 -31.74 -2.99
C GLN A 495 -1.11 -31.24 -4.30
N GLU A 496 -1.97 -30.77 -5.19
CA GLU A 496 -1.55 -30.04 -6.39
C GLU A 496 -1.43 -28.56 -6.03
N TYR A 497 -0.43 -27.90 -6.61
CA TYR A 497 -0.31 -26.44 -6.55
C TYR A 497 -1.60 -25.80 -7.09
N PRO A 498 -2.24 -24.88 -6.33
CA PRO A 498 -3.58 -24.38 -6.67
C PRO A 498 -3.61 -23.40 -7.84
N GLY A 499 -2.47 -22.80 -8.20
CA GLY A 499 -2.42 -21.62 -9.09
C GLY A 499 -2.66 -20.32 -8.33
N ALA A 500 -2.46 -19.19 -9.00
CA ALA A 500 -2.74 -17.87 -8.45
C ALA A 500 -4.24 -17.63 -8.23
N GLU A 501 -4.59 -17.07 -7.06
CA GLU A 501 -5.94 -16.54 -6.80
C GLU A 501 -6.15 -15.12 -7.38
N PHE A 502 -5.07 -14.50 -7.85
CA PHE A 502 -5.05 -13.25 -8.59
C PHE A 502 -4.88 -13.48 -10.09
N ASN A 503 -5.16 -12.47 -10.90
CA ASN A 503 -4.99 -12.56 -12.35
C ASN A 503 -3.69 -11.88 -12.79
N TRP A 504 -2.89 -12.61 -13.56
CA TRP A 504 -1.85 -12.02 -14.39
C TRP A 504 -2.42 -11.53 -15.72
N LEU A 505 -1.96 -10.35 -16.13
CA LEU A 505 -2.41 -9.68 -17.33
C LEU A 505 -1.28 -9.48 -18.35
N THR A 506 -1.55 -9.76 -19.63
CA THR A 506 -0.55 -9.79 -20.71
C THR A 506 -1.02 -9.14 -22.01
N ALA A 507 -1.52 -7.91 -21.96
CA ALA A 507 -2.13 -7.24 -23.12
C ALA A 507 -1.21 -7.19 -24.35
N ASN A 508 0.09 -6.94 -24.17
CA ASN A 508 1.05 -6.87 -25.26
C ASN A 508 1.87 -8.15 -25.47
N VAL A 509 1.60 -9.24 -24.73
CA VAL A 509 2.24 -10.54 -24.97
C VAL A 509 1.26 -11.46 -25.67
N VAL A 510 1.43 -11.61 -26.98
CA VAL A 510 0.47 -12.32 -27.83
C VAL A 510 1.07 -13.59 -28.41
N ASP A 511 0.28 -14.66 -28.45
CA ASP A 511 0.66 -15.89 -29.13
C ASP A 511 0.85 -15.65 -30.64
N LYS A 512 1.96 -16.13 -31.21
CA LYS A 512 2.32 -15.90 -32.61
C LYS A 512 1.37 -16.53 -33.61
N GLU A 513 0.66 -17.59 -33.24
CA GLU A 513 -0.24 -18.31 -34.14
C GLU A 513 -1.63 -17.67 -34.19
N THR A 514 -2.13 -17.25 -33.05
CA THR A 514 -3.49 -16.73 -32.86
C THR A 514 -3.55 -15.20 -32.90
N GLY A 515 -2.50 -14.52 -32.45
CA GLY A 515 -2.46 -13.08 -32.24
C GLY A 515 -3.25 -12.61 -31.01
N GLU A 516 -3.69 -13.53 -30.16
CA GLU A 516 -4.42 -13.23 -28.93
C GLU A 516 -3.44 -13.13 -27.73
N PRO A 517 -3.75 -12.32 -26.72
CA PRO A 517 -3.02 -12.29 -25.44
C PRO A 517 -2.87 -13.68 -24.81
N LEU A 518 -1.71 -13.95 -24.20
CA LEU A 518 -1.40 -15.23 -23.55
C LEU A 518 -2.31 -15.53 -22.36
N LEU A 519 -2.47 -14.54 -21.49
CA LEU A 519 -3.46 -14.45 -20.41
C LEU A 519 -4.40 -13.25 -20.71
N ALA A 520 -5.31 -12.90 -19.80
CA ALA A 520 -6.21 -11.79 -20.05
C ALA A 520 -5.43 -10.47 -20.31
N ALA A 521 -5.84 -9.68 -21.30
CA ALA A 521 -5.21 -8.36 -21.54
C ALA A 521 -5.58 -7.35 -20.45
N THR A 522 -6.85 -7.36 -20.07
CA THR A 522 -7.45 -6.39 -19.16
C THR A 522 -8.32 -7.07 -18.12
N GLU A 523 -8.50 -6.41 -16.98
CA GLU A 523 -9.50 -6.78 -15.99
C GLU A 523 -10.28 -5.56 -15.52
N VAL A 524 -11.58 -5.73 -15.25
CA VAL A 524 -12.45 -4.66 -14.73
C VAL A 524 -12.91 -5.04 -13.33
N ARG A 525 -12.59 -4.19 -12.35
CA ARG A 525 -13.12 -4.28 -10.98
C ARG A 525 -14.26 -3.28 -10.81
N GLU A 526 -15.34 -3.70 -10.17
CA GLU A 526 -16.44 -2.81 -9.81
C GLU A 526 -16.34 -2.46 -8.32
N VAL A 527 -16.13 -1.18 -8.02
CA VAL A 527 -16.07 -0.64 -6.66
C VAL A 527 -17.26 0.28 -6.47
N ASP A 528 -18.19 -0.13 -5.61
CA ASP A 528 -19.44 0.58 -5.33
C ASP A 528 -20.16 1.14 -6.59
N GLY A 529 -20.30 0.28 -7.60
CA GLY A 529 -20.97 0.57 -8.87
C GLY A 529 -20.15 1.35 -9.90
N VAL A 530 -18.90 1.72 -9.59
CA VAL A 530 -17.95 2.33 -10.52
C VAL A 530 -17.00 1.26 -11.06
N LYS A 531 -16.78 1.25 -12.38
CA LYS A 531 -15.85 0.33 -13.02
C LYS A 531 -14.46 0.94 -13.12
N VAL A 532 -13.45 0.22 -12.64
CA VAL A 532 -12.03 0.53 -12.80
C VAL A 532 -11.41 -0.54 -13.69
N GLY A 533 -10.85 -0.13 -14.81
CA GLY A 533 -10.18 -1.01 -15.76
C GLY A 533 -8.68 -1.03 -15.55
N PHE A 534 -8.10 -2.23 -15.60
CA PHE A 534 -6.67 -2.48 -15.50
C PHE A 534 -6.18 -3.07 -16.82
N ILE A 535 -5.06 -2.56 -17.34
CA ILE A 535 -4.38 -3.09 -18.53
C ILE A 535 -3.00 -3.57 -18.07
N GLY A 536 -2.67 -4.86 -18.27
CA GLY A 536 -1.37 -5.39 -17.88
C GLY A 536 -0.41 -5.47 -19.06
N MET A 537 0.77 -4.91 -18.89
CA MET A 537 1.76 -4.74 -19.94
C MET A 537 3.13 -5.23 -19.46
N THR A 538 3.86 -5.89 -20.37
CA THR A 538 5.24 -6.32 -20.18
C THR A 538 6.16 -5.47 -21.04
N LEU A 539 7.38 -5.20 -20.60
CA LEU A 539 8.39 -4.52 -21.42
C LEU A 539 8.62 -5.22 -22.78
N GLU A 540 8.67 -4.44 -23.87
CA GLU A 540 8.82 -4.94 -25.25
C GLU A 540 10.12 -5.73 -25.44
N ALA A 541 11.19 -5.31 -24.75
CA ALA A 541 12.53 -5.90 -24.86
C ALA A 541 12.71 -7.25 -24.14
N THR A 542 11.66 -7.85 -23.56
CA THR A 542 11.74 -9.09 -22.78
C THR A 542 12.48 -10.22 -23.50
N PRO A 543 12.34 -10.45 -24.83
CA PRO A 543 13.10 -11.47 -25.55
C PRO A 543 14.63 -11.34 -25.49
N THR A 544 15.18 -10.19 -25.07
CA THR A 544 16.62 -10.00 -24.86
C THR A 544 17.04 -10.24 -23.40
N LEU A 545 16.08 -10.31 -22.48
CA LEU A 545 16.30 -10.39 -21.04
C LEU A 545 16.07 -11.79 -20.46
N VAL A 546 15.29 -12.63 -21.14
CA VAL A 546 15.08 -14.05 -20.80
C VAL A 546 15.58 -14.97 -21.90
N SER A 547 15.53 -16.29 -21.70
CA SER A 547 15.88 -17.26 -22.76
C SER A 547 14.99 -17.07 -24.00
N PRO A 548 15.56 -16.73 -25.17
CA PRO A 548 14.80 -16.57 -26.41
C PRO A 548 14.01 -17.84 -26.80
N GLY A 549 14.47 -19.02 -26.39
CA GLY A 549 13.73 -20.28 -26.56
C GLY A 549 12.41 -20.31 -25.77
N GLY A 550 12.43 -19.86 -24.51
CA GLY A 550 11.29 -19.86 -23.58
C GLY A 550 10.13 -18.96 -24.01
N VAL A 551 10.42 -17.91 -24.78
CA VAL A 551 9.42 -16.96 -25.32
C VAL A 551 9.24 -17.07 -26.84
N SER A 552 9.73 -18.14 -27.45
CA SER A 552 9.75 -18.29 -28.91
C SER A 552 8.34 -18.39 -29.54
N THR A 553 7.31 -18.70 -28.76
CA THR A 553 5.90 -18.82 -29.16
C THR A 553 5.12 -17.51 -29.14
N VAL A 554 5.64 -16.45 -28.50
CA VAL A 554 4.94 -15.18 -28.31
C VAL A 554 5.65 -13.99 -28.96
N ASN A 555 4.91 -12.92 -29.25
CA ASN A 555 5.45 -11.61 -29.59
C ASN A 555 5.16 -10.64 -28.44
N PHE A 556 6.10 -9.74 -28.19
CA PHE A 556 5.92 -8.58 -27.33
C PHE A 556 5.64 -7.38 -28.24
N LEU A 557 4.47 -6.77 -28.11
CA LEU A 557 4.01 -5.65 -28.92
C LEU A 557 4.39 -4.32 -28.24
N ASP A 558 4.45 -3.24 -29.04
CA ASP A 558 4.71 -1.87 -28.58
C ASP A 558 3.74 -1.46 -27.46
N GLU A 559 4.29 -0.85 -26.41
CA GLU A 559 3.55 -0.55 -25.20
C GLU A 559 2.46 0.50 -25.43
N VAL A 560 2.80 1.56 -26.17
CA VAL A 560 1.92 2.72 -26.40
C VAL A 560 0.78 2.35 -27.33
N GLU A 561 1.08 1.69 -28.46
CA GLU A 561 0.07 1.28 -29.42
C GLU A 561 -0.94 0.31 -28.79
N THR A 562 -0.45 -0.64 -27.98
CA THR A 562 -1.30 -1.66 -27.36
C THR A 562 -2.14 -1.10 -26.23
N ALA A 563 -1.54 -0.37 -25.27
CA ALA A 563 -2.30 0.20 -24.14
C ALA A 563 -3.39 1.17 -24.62
N ASN A 564 -3.12 1.96 -25.66
CA ASN A 564 -4.11 2.86 -26.25
C ASN A 564 -5.28 2.11 -26.91
N ALA A 565 -5.01 0.95 -27.53
CA ALA A 565 -6.04 0.12 -28.12
C ALA A 565 -6.94 -0.52 -27.05
N GLU A 566 -6.34 -1.05 -25.98
CA GLU A 566 -7.07 -1.65 -24.86
C GLU A 566 -7.87 -0.58 -24.07
N ALA A 567 -7.31 0.62 -23.87
CA ALA A 567 -8.04 1.72 -23.25
C ALA A 567 -9.29 2.10 -24.07
N ALA A 568 -9.17 2.16 -25.41
CA ALA A 568 -10.32 2.41 -26.27
C ALA A 568 -11.37 1.31 -26.19
N GLN A 569 -10.96 0.04 -26.05
CA GLN A 569 -11.88 -1.07 -25.84
C GLN A 569 -12.61 -0.96 -24.49
N LEU A 570 -11.89 -0.65 -23.41
CA LEU A 570 -12.47 -0.43 -22.08
C LEU A 570 -13.50 0.72 -22.10
N GLN A 571 -13.21 1.82 -22.79
CA GLN A 571 -14.17 2.92 -22.98
C GLN A 571 -15.41 2.50 -23.77
N ASP A 572 -15.26 1.68 -24.82
CA ASP A 572 -16.39 1.12 -25.56
C ASP A 572 -17.28 0.21 -24.67
N GLU A 573 -16.72 -0.37 -23.60
CA GLU A 573 -17.41 -1.15 -22.56
C GLU A 573 -17.96 -0.29 -21.39
N GLY A 574 -17.77 1.03 -21.47
CA GLY A 574 -18.23 2.03 -20.50
C GLY A 574 -17.37 2.10 -19.24
N VAL A 575 -16.09 1.73 -19.33
CA VAL A 575 -15.08 1.92 -18.29
C VAL A 575 -14.33 3.21 -18.60
N GLU A 576 -14.37 4.18 -17.68
CA GLU A 576 -13.73 5.49 -17.89
C GLU A 576 -12.54 5.70 -16.95
N ALA A 577 -12.50 5.04 -15.78
CA ALA A 577 -11.31 5.01 -14.93
C ALA A 577 -10.36 3.88 -15.37
N ILE A 578 -9.20 4.24 -15.92
CA ILE A 578 -8.28 3.27 -16.55
C ILE A 578 -6.87 3.40 -15.97
N VAL A 579 -6.35 2.28 -15.45
CA VAL A 579 -5.01 2.15 -14.88
C VAL A 579 -4.19 1.17 -15.70
N VAL A 580 -2.96 1.54 -16.05
CA VAL A 580 -2.00 0.63 -16.70
C VAL A 580 -1.04 0.09 -15.64
N LEU A 581 -0.92 -1.23 -15.57
CA LEU A 581 0.13 -1.95 -14.84
C LEU A 581 1.21 -2.31 -15.87
N LEU A 582 2.34 -1.63 -15.85
CA LEU A 582 3.39 -1.77 -16.87
C LEU A 582 4.71 -2.18 -16.23
N HIS A 583 5.24 -3.33 -16.62
CA HIS A 583 6.57 -3.75 -16.21
C HIS A 583 7.66 -3.11 -17.09
N GLU A 584 7.74 -1.79 -17.08
CA GLU A 584 8.81 -0.94 -17.63
C GLU A 584 8.85 0.34 -16.78
N GLY A 585 10.04 0.89 -16.54
CA GLY A 585 10.24 1.88 -15.50
C GLY A 585 11.19 3.02 -15.89
N GLY A 586 11.54 3.80 -14.87
CA GLY A 586 12.41 4.96 -15.02
C GLY A 586 13.36 5.14 -13.85
N TYR A 587 14.02 6.29 -13.84
CA TYR A 587 15.01 6.68 -12.83
C TYR A 587 14.75 8.10 -12.35
N GLN A 588 15.09 8.36 -11.08
CA GLN A 588 15.06 9.68 -10.45
C GLN A 588 16.16 9.80 -9.38
N ALA A 589 16.46 11.02 -8.94
CA ALA A 589 17.63 11.32 -8.10
C ALA A 589 17.33 11.60 -6.61
N GLY A 590 16.06 11.68 -6.22
CA GLY A 590 15.57 11.94 -4.86
C GLY A 590 15.30 10.66 -4.06
N THR A 591 14.52 10.80 -2.98
CA THR A 591 14.15 9.70 -2.08
C THR A 591 13.01 8.84 -2.64
N TYR A 592 12.58 7.83 -1.90
CA TYR A 592 11.48 6.95 -2.31
C TYR A 592 10.13 7.67 -2.41
N GLN A 593 10.00 8.90 -1.90
CA GLN A 593 8.78 9.72 -2.01
C GLN A 593 8.81 10.73 -3.16
N ASP A 594 9.96 10.90 -3.82
CA ASP A 594 10.21 12.02 -4.70
C ASP A 594 10.07 11.65 -6.18
N CYS A 595 10.14 12.68 -7.02
CA CYS A 595 10.33 12.55 -8.46
C CYS A 595 11.29 13.67 -8.93
N GLU A 596 12.59 13.48 -8.68
CA GLU A 596 13.61 14.46 -9.08
C GLU A 596 14.26 14.07 -10.41
N GLY A 597 13.92 14.78 -11.48
CA GLY A 597 14.52 14.59 -12.80
C GLY A 597 14.20 13.24 -13.42
N PRO A 598 12.92 12.90 -13.60
CA PRO A 598 12.51 11.61 -14.17
C PRO A 598 13.16 11.38 -15.53
N SER A 599 13.63 10.16 -15.76
CA SER A 599 14.29 9.72 -16.98
C SER A 599 14.06 8.23 -17.21
N GLY A 600 14.46 7.71 -18.37
CA GLY A 600 14.22 6.33 -18.78
C GLY A 600 13.01 6.20 -19.72
N PRO A 601 12.77 4.99 -20.25
CA PRO A 601 11.73 4.73 -21.26
C PRO A 601 10.33 5.15 -20.83
N ILE A 602 10.01 4.96 -19.55
CA ILE A 602 8.68 5.26 -19.01
C ILE A 602 8.24 6.71 -19.24
N VAL A 603 9.17 7.67 -19.31
CA VAL A 603 8.83 9.08 -19.52
C VAL A 603 8.18 9.26 -20.89
N GLU A 604 8.80 8.73 -21.94
CA GLU A 604 8.28 8.83 -23.30
C GLU A 604 7.01 7.99 -23.47
N ILE A 605 6.96 6.79 -22.90
CA ILE A 605 5.78 5.92 -22.94
C ILE A 605 4.58 6.62 -22.31
N ALA A 606 4.74 7.12 -21.07
CA ALA A 606 3.67 7.81 -20.35
C ALA A 606 3.28 9.15 -20.99
N GLU A 607 4.17 9.86 -21.67
CA GLU A 607 3.82 11.08 -22.43
C GLU A 607 2.98 10.77 -23.69
N ASN A 608 3.08 9.56 -24.24
CA ASN A 608 2.40 9.16 -25.49
C ASN A 608 1.17 8.27 -25.28
N PHE A 609 0.94 7.74 -24.08
CA PHE A 609 -0.33 7.10 -23.72
C PHE A 609 -1.53 8.05 -23.90
N ASP A 610 -2.61 7.52 -24.47
CA ASP A 610 -3.85 8.24 -24.77
C ASP A 610 -4.38 8.93 -23.50
N PRO A 611 -4.90 10.17 -23.58
CA PRO A 611 -5.49 10.86 -22.45
C PRO A 611 -6.61 10.10 -21.72
N ALA A 612 -7.15 9.00 -22.24
CA ALA A 612 -8.07 8.12 -21.50
C ALA A 612 -7.38 7.27 -20.40
N ILE A 613 -6.06 7.09 -20.44
CA ILE A 613 -5.31 6.36 -19.41
C ILE A 613 -4.99 7.31 -18.26
N ASP A 614 -5.49 7.03 -17.06
CA ASP A 614 -5.44 7.96 -15.93
C ASP A 614 -4.18 7.88 -15.08
N MET A 615 -3.69 6.65 -14.90
CA MET A 615 -2.58 6.35 -14.03
C MET A 615 -1.76 5.19 -14.59
N VAL A 616 -0.46 5.19 -14.30
CA VAL A 616 0.46 4.11 -14.64
C VAL A 616 1.21 3.66 -13.40
N ILE A 617 1.14 2.37 -13.09
CA ILE A 617 1.91 1.72 -12.03
C ILE A 617 2.99 0.90 -12.72
N THR A 618 4.24 1.08 -12.29
CA THR A 618 5.43 0.66 -13.05
C THR A 618 6.37 -0.25 -12.25
N GLY A 619 7.31 -0.89 -12.93
CA GLY A 619 8.33 -1.78 -12.34
C GLY A 619 9.63 -1.82 -13.16
N HIS A 620 10.31 -2.96 -13.17
CA HIS A 620 11.50 -3.32 -13.95
C HIS A 620 12.82 -2.66 -13.51
N THR A 621 12.82 -1.35 -13.27
CA THR A 621 14.06 -0.59 -12.99
C THR A 621 14.46 -0.61 -11.51
N HIS A 622 13.63 -1.23 -10.66
CA HIS A 622 13.82 -1.32 -9.21
C HIS A 622 13.86 0.04 -8.50
N GLN A 623 13.39 1.11 -9.16
CA GLN A 623 13.43 2.47 -8.63
C GLN A 623 12.11 2.86 -7.98
N PRO A 624 12.11 3.48 -6.79
CA PRO A 624 10.91 4.10 -6.25
C PRO A 624 10.71 5.52 -6.80
N TYR A 625 9.46 5.87 -7.10
CA TYR A 625 9.07 7.24 -7.44
C TYR A 625 7.57 7.46 -7.43
N ILE A 626 7.17 8.73 -7.25
CA ILE A 626 5.80 9.22 -7.45
C ILE A 626 5.87 10.44 -8.37
N CYS A 627 5.69 10.21 -9.66
CA CYS A 627 5.86 11.21 -10.70
C CYS A 627 4.53 11.72 -11.26
N ASN A 628 4.55 12.98 -11.69
CA ASN A 628 3.47 13.61 -12.44
C ASN A 628 4.00 13.90 -13.85
N ILE A 629 3.62 13.05 -14.81
CA ILE A 629 4.04 13.15 -16.22
C ILE A 629 2.86 13.70 -17.02
N PRO A 630 3.04 14.71 -17.89
CA PRO A 630 1.93 15.23 -18.69
C PRO A 630 1.52 14.23 -19.77
N ASP A 631 0.21 14.02 -19.94
CA ASP A 631 -0.35 13.31 -21.09
C ASP A 631 -0.24 14.15 -22.38
N PRO A 632 -0.63 13.61 -23.57
CA PRO A 632 -0.58 14.36 -24.83
C PRO A 632 -1.39 15.67 -24.87
N ASP A 633 -2.40 15.80 -24.00
CA ASP A 633 -3.22 17.01 -23.85
C ASP A 633 -2.65 17.99 -22.81
N GLY A 634 -1.59 17.60 -22.11
CA GLY A 634 -0.90 18.36 -21.08
C GLY A 634 -1.56 18.28 -19.70
N ASN A 635 -2.48 17.32 -19.48
CA ASN A 635 -3.03 17.06 -18.16
C ASN A 635 -2.05 16.19 -17.37
N THR A 636 -2.05 16.37 -16.05
CA THR A 636 -1.23 15.55 -15.15
C THR A 636 -1.68 14.08 -15.19
N ARG A 637 -0.74 13.15 -15.33
CA ARG A 637 -0.91 11.71 -15.14
C ARG A 637 0.05 11.25 -14.05
N MET A 638 -0.49 10.50 -13.09
CA MET A 638 0.32 9.94 -12.01
C MET A 638 1.02 8.67 -12.50
N VAL A 639 2.32 8.58 -12.23
CA VAL A 639 3.17 7.44 -12.61
C VAL A 639 3.99 7.03 -11.39
N THR A 640 3.81 5.79 -10.92
CA THR A 640 4.37 5.33 -9.64
C THR A 640 5.21 4.06 -9.79
N SER A 641 6.17 3.89 -8.90
CA SER A 641 6.94 2.66 -8.72
C SER A 641 7.34 2.52 -7.25
N ALA A 642 7.39 1.29 -6.75
CA ALA A 642 7.56 0.95 -5.35
C ALA A 642 8.87 0.16 -5.11
N ALA A 643 9.98 0.65 -5.67
CA ALA A 643 11.29 0.02 -5.53
C ALA A 643 11.29 -1.44 -6.01
N GLN A 644 11.61 -2.40 -5.12
CA GLN A 644 11.79 -3.83 -5.39
C GLN A 644 11.59 -4.64 -4.09
N TYR A 645 11.52 -5.97 -4.22
CA TYR A 645 11.66 -6.97 -3.15
C TYR A 645 10.65 -6.83 -1.99
N GLY A 646 9.52 -6.18 -2.26
CA GLY A 646 8.52 -5.88 -1.24
C GLY A 646 8.99 -4.86 -0.19
N TYR A 647 10.03 -4.05 -0.49
CA TYR A 647 10.53 -3.03 0.44
C TYR A 647 9.55 -1.86 0.62
N VAL A 648 8.82 -1.54 -0.45
CA VAL A 648 7.93 -0.39 -0.52
C VAL A 648 6.59 -0.83 -1.10
N VAL A 649 5.51 -0.24 -0.59
CA VAL A 649 4.18 -0.29 -1.19
C VAL A 649 3.74 1.14 -1.48
N THR A 650 3.28 1.42 -2.69
CA THR A 650 2.60 2.68 -2.99
C THR A 650 1.14 2.57 -2.59
N GLY A 651 0.69 3.42 -1.66
CA GLY A 651 -0.72 3.63 -1.38
C GLY A 651 -1.25 4.82 -2.19
N THR A 652 -2.18 4.56 -3.11
CA THR A 652 -2.82 5.58 -3.94
C THR A 652 -4.29 5.74 -3.57
N ASP A 653 -4.75 6.97 -3.40
CA ASP A 653 -6.18 7.33 -3.35
C ASP A 653 -6.66 7.74 -4.75
N LEU A 654 -7.20 6.79 -5.50
CA LEU A 654 -7.75 7.02 -6.84
C LEU A 654 -9.17 7.60 -6.70
N VAL A 655 -9.29 8.91 -6.83
CA VAL A 655 -10.57 9.62 -6.74
C VAL A 655 -11.32 9.55 -8.07
N VAL A 656 -12.43 8.84 -8.12
CA VAL A 656 -13.26 8.65 -9.31
C VAL A 656 -14.58 9.40 -9.18
N SER A 657 -15.02 10.12 -10.21
CA SER A 657 -16.33 10.76 -10.19
C SER A 657 -17.44 9.75 -10.48
N ARG A 658 -18.42 9.60 -9.59
CA ARG A 658 -19.64 8.79 -9.79
C ARG A 658 -20.53 9.31 -10.92
N ASP A 659 -20.41 10.60 -11.25
CA ASP A 659 -21.17 11.27 -12.30
C ASP A 659 -20.69 10.89 -13.71
N THR A 660 -19.37 10.73 -13.88
CA THR A 660 -18.72 10.41 -15.17
C THR A 660 -18.16 9.00 -15.25
N GLY A 661 -17.87 8.36 -14.12
CA GLY A 661 -17.11 7.11 -14.02
C GLY A 661 -15.59 7.28 -14.18
N ASP A 662 -15.11 8.52 -14.28
CA ASP A 662 -13.76 8.91 -14.72
C ASP A 662 -12.95 9.49 -13.55
N VAL A 663 -11.62 9.35 -13.59
CA VAL A 663 -10.71 9.79 -12.52
C VAL A 663 -10.61 11.32 -12.46
N VAL A 664 -10.75 11.87 -11.26
CA VAL A 664 -10.49 13.28 -10.98
C VAL A 664 -9.00 13.43 -10.69
N ARG A 665 -8.18 13.48 -11.74
CA ARG A 665 -6.70 13.41 -11.63
C ARG A 665 -6.09 14.43 -10.68
N GLU A 666 -6.65 15.63 -10.58
CA GLU A 666 -6.13 16.65 -9.66
C GLU A 666 -6.42 16.35 -8.17
N ALA A 667 -7.23 15.34 -7.89
CA ALA A 667 -7.57 14.87 -6.55
C ALA A 667 -6.90 13.53 -6.21
N VAL A 668 -6.21 12.88 -7.15
CA VAL A 668 -5.44 11.65 -6.89
C VAL A 668 -4.22 11.99 -6.06
N ASP A 669 -3.98 11.20 -5.02
CA ASP A 669 -2.83 11.33 -4.13
C ASP A 669 -2.14 9.97 -3.96
N SER A 670 -0.81 9.97 -3.86
CA SER A 670 -0.01 8.76 -3.68
C SER A 670 1.06 8.96 -2.63
N GLN A 671 1.35 7.90 -1.89
CA GLN A 671 2.44 7.85 -0.95
C GLN A 671 3.13 6.48 -1.01
N ASN A 672 4.46 6.49 -0.97
CA ASN A 672 5.24 5.28 -0.81
C ASN A 672 5.42 4.97 0.68
N HIS A 673 5.12 3.74 1.08
CA HIS A 673 5.21 3.27 2.45
C HIS A 673 6.29 2.20 2.53
N LEU A 674 7.25 2.38 3.44
CA LEU A 674 8.21 1.31 3.74
C LEU A 674 7.47 0.15 4.40
N VAL A 675 7.76 -1.06 3.96
CA VAL A 675 7.28 -2.30 4.58
C VAL A 675 8.20 -2.62 5.75
N LEU A 676 7.92 -2.02 6.91
CA LEU A 676 8.76 -2.16 8.10
C LEU A 676 8.58 -3.53 8.75
N GLN A 677 9.69 -4.11 9.21
CA GLN A 677 9.70 -5.40 9.91
C GLN A 677 9.26 -5.29 11.38
N GLU A 678 8.07 -4.74 11.63
CA GLU A 678 7.53 -4.53 12.98
C GLU A 678 6.73 -5.75 13.48
N GLU A 679 5.66 -6.12 12.77
CA GLU A 679 4.80 -7.25 13.13
C GLU A 679 4.55 -8.17 11.93
N ALA A 680 4.99 -9.43 12.05
CA ALA A 680 4.81 -10.46 11.04
C ALA A 680 3.38 -11.04 11.09
N ASP A 681 2.78 -11.26 9.93
CA ASP A 681 1.49 -11.95 9.82
C ASP A 681 1.62 -13.46 10.07
N ALA A 682 1.07 -13.90 11.21
CA ALA A 682 1.11 -15.30 11.63
C ALA A 682 0.44 -16.29 10.66
N ALA A 683 -0.52 -15.85 9.84
CA ALA A 683 -1.14 -16.71 8.83
C ALA A 683 -0.17 -16.99 7.68
N ILE A 684 0.58 -15.96 7.25
CA ILE A 684 1.63 -16.10 6.24
C ILE A 684 2.80 -16.92 6.79
N THR A 685 3.19 -16.73 8.05
CA THR A 685 4.17 -17.61 8.72
C THR A 685 3.76 -19.08 8.65
N ALA A 686 2.50 -19.37 8.95
CA ALA A 686 1.99 -20.74 8.91
C ALA A 686 1.94 -21.31 7.49
N LEU A 687 1.75 -20.47 6.47
CA LEU A 687 1.78 -20.85 5.06
C LEU A 687 3.20 -21.20 4.60
N LEU A 688 4.21 -20.43 5.00
CA LEU A 688 5.60 -20.64 4.58
C LEU A 688 6.31 -21.79 5.31
N ALA A 689 5.90 -22.11 6.54
CA ALA A 689 6.58 -23.11 7.36
C ALA A 689 6.83 -24.48 6.67
N PRO A 690 5.87 -25.09 5.92
CA PRO A 690 6.13 -26.35 5.22
C PRO A 690 7.17 -26.24 4.11
N TRP A 691 7.26 -25.08 3.44
CA TRP A 691 8.24 -24.81 2.40
C TRP A 691 9.64 -24.64 3.00
N GLN A 692 9.73 -23.93 4.12
CA GLN A 692 10.97 -23.79 4.90
C GLN A 692 11.47 -25.16 5.42
N ASP A 693 10.59 -25.98 5.98
CA ASP A 693 10.94 -27.35 6.42
C ASP A 693 11.51 -28.23 5.27
N LEU A 694 11.11 -27.96 4.02
CA LEU A 694 11.60 -28.66 2.85
C LEU A 694 12.96 -28.12 2.40
N SER A 695 13.11 -26.79 2.35
CA SER A 695 14.33 -26.12 1.87
C SER A 695 15.52 -26.32 2.83
N GLU A 696 15.28 -26.29 4.15
CA GLU A 696 16.30 -26.49 5.19
C GLU A 696 17.07 -27.82 5.07
N GLN A 697 16.48 -28.83 4.40
CA GLN A 697 17.13 -30.13 4.21
C GLN A 697 18.36 -30.06 3.30
N VAL A 698 18.43 -29.06 2.42
CA VAL A 698 19.52 -28.90 1.45
C VAL A 698 20.25 -27.56 1.61
N ALA A 699 19.60 -26.51 2.12
CA ALA A 699 20.15 -25.16 2.27
C ALA A 699 21.57 -25.16 2.87
N GLY A 700 21.71 -25.67 4.10
CA GLY A 700 22.97 -25.70 4.85
C GLY A 700 23.97 -26.78 4.43
N GLN A 701 23.77 -27.46 3.30
CA GLN A 701 24.75 -28.43 2.83
C GLN A 701 26.02 -27.69 2.38
N VAL A 702 27.14 -27.91 3.08
CA VAL A 702 28.44 -27.36 2.65
C VAL A 702 28.87 -28.02 1.34
N VAL A 703 29.04 -27.21 0.29
CA VAL A 703 29.42 -27.63 -1.07
C VAL A 703 30.82 -27.18 -1.46
N GLY A 704 31.42 -26.23 -0.75
CA GLY A 704 32.77 -25.73 -1.07
C GLY A 704 33.41 -24.95 0.06
N THR A 705 34.60 -24.41 -0.20
CA THR A 705 35.26 -23.46 0.72
C THR A 705 36.05 -22.38 -0.01
N ILE A 706 36.10 -21.19 0.56
CA ILE A 706 36.89 -20.03 0.13
C ILE A 706 37.92 -19.60 1.19
N THR A 707 38.88 -18.77 0.77
CA THR A 707 39.95 -18.24 1.62
C THR A 707 39.92 -16.72 1.81
N GLU A 708 39.09 -16.04 1.03
CA GLU A 708 38.80 -14.60 1.05
C GLU A 708 37.48 -14.34 0.32
N ASP A 709 36.94 -13.13 0.43
CA ASP A 709 35.72 -12.73 -0.28
C ASP A 709 35.91 -12.85 -1.79
N ILE A 710 34.92 -13.43 -2.47
CA ILE A 710 34.79 -13.44 -3.93
C ILE A 710 33.54 -12.63 -4.26
N THR A 711 33.74 -11.39 -4.70
CA THR A 711 32.66 -10.41 -4.84
C THR A 711 32.11 -10.37 -6.26
N GLY A 712 30.79 -10.29 -6.37
CA GLY A 712 30.07 -9.86 -7.57
C GLY A 712 29.94 -8.33 -7.65
N ASP A 713 28.99 -7.84 -8.43
CA ASP A 713 28.67 -6.40 -8.50
C ASP A 713 27.70 -6.01 -7.37
N ALA A 714 28.23 -5.32 -6.36
CA ALA A 714 27.43 -4.76 -5.25
C ALA A 714 27.00 -3.29 -5.51
N SER A 715 27.38 -2.70 -6.64
CA SER A 715 27.22 -1.28 -6.96
C SER A 715 26.10 -1.00 -7.98
N GLY A 716 25.67 -2.04 -8.70
CA GLY A 716 24.78 -1.92 -9.85
C GLY A 716 25.51 -1.52 -11.15
N ASP A 717 26.82 -1.29 -11.09
CA ASP A 717 27.66 -1.07 -12.27
C ASP A 717 28.04 -2.41 -12.91
N ARG A 718 27.21 -2.84 -13.85
CA ARG A 718 27.45 -4.08 -14.61
C ARG A 718 28.52 -3.93 -15.70
N GLY A 719 29.15 -2.76 -15.82
CA GLY A 719 30.19 -2.46 -16.81
C GLY A 719 31.60 -2.91 -16.39
N ILE A 720 31.80 -3.45 -15.19
CA ILE A 720 33.12 -3.77 -14.62
C ILE A 720 33.41 -5.28 -14.57
N GLU A 721 34.69 -5.65 -14.62
CA GLU A 721 35.12 -7.02 -14.31
C GLU A 721 34.87 -7.33 -12.83
N THR A 722 34.28 -8.50 -12.53
CA THR A 722 34.10 -8.97 -11.15
C THR A 722 34.77 -10.32 -10.92
N PRO A 723 35.42 -10.54 -9.75
CA PRO A 723 35.99 -11.85 -9.40
C PRO A 723 34.95 -12.98 -9.43
N MET A 724 33.69 -12.71 -9.06
CA MET A 724 32.66 -13.74 -9.09
C MET A 724 32.27 -14.14 -10.51
N ALA A 725 32.09 -13.19 -11.45
CA ALA A 725 31.79 -13.54 -12.84
C ALA A 725 32.93 -14.37 -13.47
N ASN A 726 34.18 -14.08 -13.12
CA ASN A 726 35.33 -14.90 -13.52
C ASN A 726 35.30 -16.30 -12.90
N LEU A 727 34.91 -16.43 -11.63
CA LEU A 727 34.80 -17.74 -10.96
C LEU A 727 33.70 -18.59 -11.61
N VAL A 728 32.56 -17.98 -11.93
CA VAL A 728 31.46 -18.68 -12.61
C VAL A 728 31.90 -19.07 -14.04
N ALA A 729 32.63 -18.20 -14.75
CA ALA A 729 33.23 -18.56 -16.03
C ALA A 729 34.22 -19.74 -15.90
N ASP A 730 35.01 -19.81 -14.81
CA ASP A 730 35.89 -20.94 -14.51
C ASP A 730 35.11 -22.24 -14.27
N SER A 731 34.02 -22.14 -13.51
CA SER A 731 33.10 -23.26 -13.26
C SER A 731 32.50 -23.78 -14.57
N ILE A 732 32.04 -22.90 -15.46
CA ILE A 732 31.49 -23.28 -16.77
C ILE A 732 32.58 -23.95 -17.63
N LEU A 733 33.79 -23.39 -17.67
CA LEU A 733 34.91 -24.00 -18.40
C LEU A 733 35.24 -25.38 -17.84
N TRP A 734 35.27 -25.54 -16.51
CA TRP A 734 35.54 -26.81 -15.86
C TRP A 734 34.54 -27.90 -16.29
N GLY A 735 33.25 -27.58 -16.26
CA GLY A 735 32.16 -28.49 -16.64
C GLY A 735 32.12 -28.88 -18.11
N THR A 736 32.75 -28.10 -18.99
CA THR A 736 32.68 -28.29 -20.45
C THR A 736 34.03 -28.59 -21.11
N SER A 737 35.13 -28.58 -20.36
CA SER A 737 36.50 -28.72 -20.89
C SER A 737 36.85 -30.13 -21.39
N ALA A 738 36.19 -31.17 -20.86
CA ALA A 738 36.44 -32.54 -21.31
C ALA A 738 35.92 -32.75 -22.74
N PRO A 739 36.61 -33.52 -23.60
CA PRO A 739 36.17 -33.74 -24.99
C PRO A 739 34.75 -34.28 -25.13
N GLU A 740 34.29 -35.08 -24.18
CA GLU A 740 32.93 -35.63 -24.11
C GLU A 740 31.87 -34.61 -23.67
N ASP A 741 32.26 -33.56 -22.95
CA ASP A 741 31.36 -32.57 -22.34
C ASP A 741 31.36 -31.24 -23.11
N GLY A 742 32.11 -31.16 -24.21
CA GLY A 742 32.14 -30.01 -25.10
C GLY A 742 33.53 -29.67 -25.62
N GLY A 743 34.59 -29.99 -24.88
CA GLY A 743 35.97 -29.68 -25.22
C GLY A 743 36.32 -28.19 -25.17
N ALA A 744 35.61 -27.40 -24.34
CA ALA A 744 35.75 -25.95 -24.26
C ALA A 744 37.18 -25.53 -23.86
N GLN A 745 37.60 -24.38 -24.39
CA GLN A 745 38.91 -23.78 -24.18
C GLN A 745 38.82 -22.39 -23.53
N ILE A 746 37.71 -21.70 -23.73
CA ILE A 746 37.40 -20.35 -23.26
C ILE A 746 35.96 -20.37 -22.77
N SER A 747 35.66 -19.71 -21.66
CA SER A 747 34.28 -19.52 -21.20
C SER A 747 33.97 -18.07 -20.86
N PHE A 748 32.70 -17.70 -21.04
CA PHE A 748 32.16 -16.38 -20.74
C PHE A 748 30.92 -16.46 -19.85
N MET A 749 30.83 -15.52 -18.90
CA MET A 749 29.67 -15.32 -18.04
C MET A 749 29.33 -13.83 -17.97
N ASN A 750 28.09 -13.43 -18.27
CA ASN A 750 27.67 -12.04 -18.10
C ASN A 750 27.56 -11.68 -16.62
N VAL A 751 28.04 -10.48 -16.25
CA VAL A 751 27.97 -10.01 -14.86
C VAL A 751 26.52 -9.98 -14.34
N GLY A 752 25.54 -9.66 -15.20
CA GLY A 752 24.13 -9.63 -14.83
C GLY A 752 23.51 -10.98 -14.47
N GLY A 753 24.12 -12.10 -14.90
CA GLY A 753 23.68 -13.45 -14.57
C GLY A 753 24.25 -13.96 -13.24
N VAL A 754 25.17 -13.23 -12.61
CA VAL A 754 25.74 -13.55 -11.29
C VAL A 754 25.06 -12.71 -10.23
N ARG A 755 24.36 -13.35 -9.29
CA ARG A 755 23.39 -12.65 -8.43
C ARG A 755 23.86 -12.40 -6.99
N ALA A 756 24.90 -13.08 -6.54
CA ALA A 756 25.44 -12.93 -5.20
C ALA A 756 26.98 -12.98 -5.17
N SER A 757 27.52 -12.71 -3.98
CA SER A 757 28.93 -12.86 -3.64
C SER A 757 29.13 -14.04 -2.69
N PHE A 758 30.35 -14.58 -2.63
CA PHE A 758 30.76 -15.47 -1.53
C PHE A 758 31.60 -14.64 -0.56
N ILE A 759 31.06 -14.40 0.64
CA ILE A 759 31.70 -13.59 1.67
C ILE A 759 32.29 -14.52 2.72
N TYR A 760 33.58 -14.39 3.02
CA TYR A 760 34.31 -15.33 3.86
C TYR A 760 33.75 -15.41 5.28
N ASP A 761 33.36 -14.27 5.86
CA ASP A 761 32.81 -14.22 7.23
C ASP A 761 31.27 -14.32 7.27
N GLN A 762 30.60 -14.59 6.14
CA GLN A 762 29.16 -14.87 6.11
C GLN A 762 28.88 -16.26 6.71
N VAL A 763 27.82 -16.34 7.51
CA VAL A 763 27.33 -17.60 8.10
C VAL A 763 25.81 -17.58 8.00
N SER A 764 25.25 -18.24 6.98
CA SER A 764 23.83 -18.29 6.67
C SER A 764 23.11 -19.46 7.34
N ASN A 765 23.76 -20.64 7.45
CA ASN A 765 23.16 -21.89 7.95
C ASN A 765 23.95 -22.56 9.09
N GLY A 766 24.79 -21.80 9.80
CA GLY A 766 25.59 -22.30 10.93
C GLY A 766 26.85 -23.06 10.54
N GLU A 767 27.25 -22.99 9.28
CA GLU A 767 28.56 -23.38 8.74
C GLU A 767 29.71 -22.58 9.38
N GLN A 768 30.95 -22.98 9.09
CA GLN A 768 32.14 -22.24 9.52
C GLN A 768 32.49 -21.12 8.54
N PRO A 769 33.14 -20.02 9.00
CA PRO A 769 33.66 -19.00 8.09
C PRO A 769 34.52 -19.61 6.98
N GLY A 770 34.21 -19.22 5.75
CA GLY A 770 34.81 -19.71 4.52
C GLY A 770 34.26 -21.03 4.01
N GLU A 771 33.26 -21.65 4.65
CA GLU A 771 32.45 -22.72 4.05
C GLU A 771 31.36 -22.09 3.16
N ILE A 772 31.12 -22.70 2.01
CA ILE A 772 30.03 -22.30 1.09
C ILE A 772 28.93 -23.35 1.18
N THR A 773 27.70 -22.90 1.32
CA THR A 773 26.48 -23.70 1.38
C THR A 773 25.79 -23.83 0.02
N TYR A 774 24.84 -24.75 -0.10
CA TYR A 774 24.07 -24.93 -1.32
C TYR A 774 23.20 -23.70 -1.61
N GLU A 775 22.58 -23.13 -0.58
CA GLU A 775 21.82 -21.88 -0.67
C GLU A 775 22.68 -20.71 -1.18
N GLU A 776 23.87 -20.51 -0.62
CA GLU A 776 24.78 -19.46 -1.12
C GLU A 776 25.15 -19.68 -2.59
N SER A 777 25.28 -20.94 -3.02
CA SER A 777 25.55 -21.28 -4.42
C SER A 777 24.35 -21.01 -5.32
N TYR A 778 23.14 -21.30 -4.85
CA TYR A 778 21.89 -20.96 -5.54
C TYR A 778 21.79 -19.45 -5.74
N ASN A 779 22.04 -18.67 -4.69
CA ASN A 779 21.99 -17.21 -4.76
C ASN A 779 23.03 -16.63 -5.75
N VAL A 780 24.08 -17.37 -6.12
CA VAL A 780 25.02 -16.96 -7.18
C VAL A 780 24.46 -17.26 -8.58
N ALA A 781 23.81 -18.41 -8.77
CA ALA A 781 23.28 -18.89 -10.06
C ALA A 781 21.83 -19.42 -9.92
N PRO A 782 20.82 -18.53 -9.79
CA PRO A 782 19.46 -18.93 -9.44
C PRO A 782 18.55 -19.28 -10.63
N PHE A 783 19.05 -19.16 -11.87
CA PHE A 783 18.21 -19.17 -13.07
C PHE A 783 18.04 -20.55 -13.75
N GLY A 784 18.75 -21.58 -13.27
CA GLY A 784 18.66 -22.92 -13.86
C GLY A 784 19.09 -23.00 -15.34
N ASN A 785 20.05 -22.18 -15.75
CA ASN A 785 20.51 -22.16 -17.14
C ASN A 785 21.29 -23.44 -17.49
N LEU A 786 21.34 -23.77 -18.77
CA LEU A 786 22.18 -24.86 -19.26
C LEU A 786 23.53 -24.34 -19.76
N LEU A 787 24.60 -25.04 -19.40
CA LEU A 787 25.90 -24.84 -20.01
C LEU A 787 25.83 -25.29 -21.47
N VAL A 788 26.52 -24.55 -22.35
CA VAL A 788 26.63 -24.89 -23.77
C VAL A 788 28.04 -24.63 -24.29
N SER A 789 28.43 -25.34 -25.34
CA SER A 789 29.70 -25.14 -26.06
C SER A 789 29.49 -25.01 -27.55
N ILE A 790 30.15 -24.03 -28.15
CA ILE A 790 30.08 -23.67 -29.58
C ILE A 790 31.49 -23.45 -30.16
N ASP A 791 31.62 -23.62 -31.46
CA ASP A 791 32.82 -23.25 -32.22
C ASP A 791 32.69 -21.79 -32.68
N MET A 792 33.68 -20.97 -32.33
CA MET A 792 33.78 -19.57 -32.73
C MET A 792 35.17 -19.26 -33.30
N THR A 793 35.27 -18.35 -34.26
CA THR A 793 36.56 -17.83 -34.72
C THR A 793 37.10 -16.77 -33.77
N GLY A 794 38.42 -16.49 -33.82
CA GLY A 794 39.01 -15.38 -33.09
C GLY A 794 38.32 -14.03 -33.36
N ASP A 795 37.94 -13.78 -34.62
CA ASP A 795 37.15 -12.60 -35.03
C ASP A 795 35.76 -12.55 -34.36
N GLN A 796 35.08 -13.69 -34.25
CA GLN A 796 33.79 -13.75 -33.57
C GLN A 796 33.93 -13.50 -32.06
N ILE A 797 35.00 -14.00 -31.44
CA ILE A 797 35.28 -13.75 -30.02
C ILE A 797 35.55 -12.26 -29.78
N GLU A 798 36.35 -11.61 -30.64
CA GLU A 798 36.58 -10.15 -30.57
C GLU A 798 35.25 -9.40 -30.64
N ARG A 799 34.40 -9.76 -31.62
CA ARG A 799 33.10 -9.12 -31.82
C ARG A 799 32.13 -9.34 -30.64
N VAL A 800 32.14 -10.50 -29.99
CA VAL A 800 31.39 -10.71 -28.73
C VAL A 800 31.88 -9.75 -27.66
N LEU A 801 33.19 -9.62 -27.48
CA LEU A 801 33.75 -8.75 -26.44
C LEU A 801 33.48 -7.27 -26.73
N GLU A 802 33.40 -6.86 -28.00
CA GLU A 802 32.99 -5.51 -28.38
C GLU A 802 31.50 -5.22 -28.06
N GLN A 803 30.63 -6.24 -28.02
CA GLN A 803 29.22 -6.07 -27.64
C GLN A 803 29.00 -5.71 -26.17
N GLN A 804 30.03 -5.83 -25.32
CA GLN A 804 29.96 -5.41 -23.91
C GLN A 804 29.77 -3.89 -23.75
N PHE A 805 30.16 -3.08 -24.74
CA PHE A 805 30.29 -1.62 -24.61
C PHE A 805 29.66 -0.85 -25.78
N VAL A 806 28.33 -0.81 -25.82
CA VAL A 806 27.55 -0.17 -26.90
C VAL A 806 26.71 0.98 -26.34
N PRO A 807 27.12 2.26 -26.55
CA PRO A 807 26.47 3.41 -25.92
C PRO A 807 24.98 3.60 -26.23
N ASP A 808 24.54 3.15 -27.41
CA ASP A 808 23.16 3.29 -27.88
C ASP A 808 22.30 2.03 -27.62
N ARG A 809 22.82 1.04 -26.89
CA ARG A 809 22.09 -0.19 -26.49
C ARG A 809 21.27 0.05 -25.23
N GLY A 810 20.14 -0.65 -25.07
CA GLY A 810 19.26 -0.53 -23.89
C GLY A 810 20.02 -0.66 -22.55
N ARG A 811 20.96 -1.61 -22.47
CA ARG A 811 22.00 -1.66 -21.43
C ARG A 811 23.35 -1.22 -22.01
N GLN A 812 23.74 0.02 -21.75
CA GLN A 812 24.93 0.66 -22.37
C GLN A 812 26.23 -0.12 -22.13
N TYR A 813 26.39 -0.69 -20.94
CA TYR A 813 27.57 -1.45 -20.54
C TYR A 813 27.17 -2.73 -19.81
N LEU A 814 27.75 -3.86 -20.24
CA LEU A 814 27.61 -5.15 -19.58
C LEU A 814 28.86 -5.98 -19.82
N ALA A 815 29.70 -6.11 -18.80
CA ALA A 815 30.92 -6.88 -18.86
C ALA A 815 30.63 -8.40 -18.83
N LEU A 816 31.58 -9.15 -19.39
CA LEU A 816 31.68 -10.60 -19.33
C LEU A 816 32.86 -10.96 -18.43
N GLY A 817 32.59 -11.75 -17.40
CA GLY A 817 33.61 -12.55 -16.75
C GLY A 817 34.20 -13.55 -17.76
N VAL A 818 35.51 -13.74 -17.70
CA VAL A 818 36.27 -14.60 -18.62
C VAL A 818 36.99 -15.69 -17.85
N SER A 819 37.03 -16.90 -18.39
CA SER A 819 37.64 -18.07 -17.73
C SER A 819 39.17 -18.00 -17.61
N GLU A 820 39.71 -18.81 -16.69
CA GLU A 820 41.14 -18.98 -16.46
C GLU A 820 41.87 -19.31 -17.76
N GLY A 821 42.97 -18.61 -17.99
CA GLY A 821 43.77 -18.78 -19.19
C GLY A 821 43.37 -17.86 -20.34
N PHE A 822 42.20 -17.21 -20.33
CA PHE A 822 41.84 -16.17 -21.30
C PHE A 822 42.04 -14.77 -20.72
N THR A 823 42.62 -13.86 -21.50
CA THR A 823 42.85 -12.45 -21.13
C THR A 823 42.70 -11.55 -22.34
N TYR A 824 42.27 -10.30 -22.15
CA TYR A 824 42.27 -9.27 -23.19
C TYR A 824 42.51 -7.87 -22.61
N THR A 825 42.69 -6.88 -23.48
CA THR A 825 42.79 -5.46 -23.11
C THR A 825 41.54 -4.73 -23.61
N TRP A 826 40.97 -3.88 -22.75
CA TRP A 826 39.92 -2.92 -23.10
C TRP A 826 40.44 -1.48 -23.00
N ASP A 827 40.10 -0.63 -23.96
CA ASP A 827 40.48 0.78 -24.00
C ASP A 827 39.28 1.66 -24.38
N ASP A 828 38.66 2.28 -23.37
CA ASP A 828 37.50 3.15 -23.58
C ASP A 828 37.79 4.38 -24.47
N SER A 829 39.07 4.74 -24.64
CA SER A 829 39.44 5.85 -25.54
C SER A 829 39.33 5.52 -27.03
N GLN A 830 39.17 4.23 -27.38
CA GLN A 830 38.96 3.77 -28.76
C GLN A 830 37.49 3.88 -29.18
N PRO A 831 37.22 4.01 -30.50
CA PRO A 831 35.85 3.98 -31.00
C PRO A 831 35.19 2.61 -30.76
N GLU A 832 33.86 2.61 -30.68
CA GLU A 832 33.04 1.38 -30.64
C GLU A 832 33.46 0.41 -31.76
N GLY A 833 33.67 -0.87 -31.40
CA GLY A 833 34.15 -1.91 -32.31
C GLY A 833 35.68 -1.97 -32.46
N GLU A 834 36.43 -1.11 -31.76
CA GLU A 834 37.90 -1.15 -31.68
C GLU A 834 38.41 -1.03 -30.22
N LYS A 835 37.55 -1.27 -29.22
CA LYS A 835 37.89 -1.16 -27.80
C LYS A 835 38.66 -2.38 -27.27
N VAL A 836 38.54 -3.53 -27.92
CA VAL A 836 39.14 -4.81 -27.52
C VAL A 836 40.45 -5.05 -28.27
N SER A 837 41.48 -5.52 -27.55
CA SER A 837 42.75 -5.92 -28.16
C SER A 837 43.50 -6.95 -27.30
N ASN A 838 44.66 -7.43 -27.77
CA ASN A 838 45.58 -8.32 -27.04
C ASN A 838 44.94 -9.60 -26.46
N MET A 839 43.90 -10.14 -27.12
CA MET A 839 43.28 -11.41 -26.74
C MET A 839 44.29 -12.54 -26.74
N GLN A 840 44.41 -13.25 -25.62
CA GLN A 840 45.34 -14.35 -25.44
C GLN A 840 44.68 -15.53 -24.74
N LEU A 841 44.99 -16.73 -25.21
CA LEU A 841 44.66 -18.00 -24.55
C LEU A 841 45.96 -18.67 -24.09
N ASN A 842 46.12 -18.87 -22.79
CA ASN A 842 47.32 -19.41 -22.15
C ASN A 842 48.60 -18.66 -22.54
N GLY A 843 48.50 -17.34 -22.69
CA GLY A 843 49.61 -16.46 -23.12
C GLY A 843 49.97 -16.55 -24.60
N VAL A 844 49.12 -17.20 -25.42
CA VAL A 844 49.25 -17.25 -26.88
C VAL A 844 48.19 -16.34 -27.50
N PRO A 845 48.55 -15.36 -28.33
CA PRO A 845 47.57 -14.52 -29.02
C PRO A 845 46.57 -15.33 -29.85
N LEU A 846 45.30 -14.93 -29.82
CA LEU A 846 44.29 -15.49 -30.72
C LEU A 846 44.55 -15.04 -32.16
N GLU A 847 44.32 -15.93 -33.11
CA GLU A 847 44.35 -15.63 -34.54
C GLU A 847 42.91 -15.49 -35.06
N ALA A 848 42.62 -14.42 -35.79
CA ALA A 848 41.25 -14.05 -36.19
C ALA A 848 40.49 -15.17 -36.93
N ASP A 849 41.18 -15.90 -37.81
CA ASP A 849 40.58 -16.98 -38.61
C ASP A 849 40.65 -18.38 -37.94
N GLU A 850 41.31 -18.51 -36.79
CA GLU A 850 41.40 -19.78 -36.06
C GLU A 850 40.12 -20.04 -35.27
N THR A 851 39.68 -21.29 -35.23
CA THR A 851 38.50 -21.71 -34.46
C THR A 851 38.90 -22.13 -33.06
N TYR A 852 38.19 -21.61 -32.07
CA TYR A 852 38.29 -21.94 -30.67
C TYR A 852 36.97 -22.52 -30.19
N ARG A 853 37.05 -23.45 -29.23
CA ARG A 853 35.86 -23.98 -28.56
C ARG A 853 35.50 -23.08 -27.38
N VAL A 854 34.33 -22.46 -27.43
CA VAL A 854 33.86 -21.47 -26.45
C VAL A 854 32.65 -22.04 -25.72
N SER A 855 32.63 -21.94 -24.39
CA SER A 855 31.48 -22.26 -23.55
C SER A 855 30.83 -21.01 -22.96
N THR A 856 29.55 -21.10 -22.66
CA THR A 856 28.77 -20.08 -21.96
C THR A 856 27.43 -20.69 -21.50
N LEU A 857 26.47 -19.88 -21.05
CA LEU A 857 25.10 -20.31 -20.77
C LEU A 857 24.24 -20.26 -22.04
N ASN A 858 23.22 -21.12 -22.13
CA ASN A 858 22.25 -21.13 -23.24
C ASN A 858 21.64 -19.74 -23.46
N PHE A 859 21.36 -18.99 -22.39
CA PHE A 859 20.90 -17.60 -22.45
C PHE A 859 21.77 -16.74 -23.38
N LEU A 860 23.08 -16.65 -23.13
CA LEU A 860 24.00 -15.87 -23.96
C LEU A 860 24.15 -16.48 -25.35
N GLN A 861 24.18 -17.81 -25.46
CA GLN A 861 24.31 -18.49 -26.75
C GLN A 861 23.15 -18.19 -27.70
N GLU A 862 21.94 -18.08 -27.16
CA GLU A 862 20.72 -17.75 -27.89
C GLU A 862 20.62 -16.25 -28.24
N GLY A 863 21.56 -15.42 -27.74
CA GLY A 863 21.65 -13.99 -28.01
C GLY A 863 21.09 -13.10 -26.90
N GLY A 864 20.84 -13.65 -25.71
CA GLY A 864 20.46 -12.90 -24.51
C GLY A 864 21.46 -11.79 -24.18
N ASP A 865 20.98 -10.76 -23.48
CA ASP A 865 21.71 -9.53 -23.17
C ASP A 865 22.29 -8.86 -24.44
N ASP A 866 21.62 -9.03 -25.58
CA ASP A 866 22.02 -8.55 -26.91
C ASP A 866 23.40 -9.03 -27.40
N PHE A 867 23.94 -10.12 -26.85
CA PHE A 867 25.18 -10.75 -27.34
C PHE A 867 24.95 -11.60 -28.59
N THR A 868 24.40 -10.98 -29.63
CA THR A 868 23.92 -11.64 -30.86
C THR A 868 25.02 -12.38 -31.62
N VAL A 869 26.30 -12.08 -31.42
CA VAL A 869 27.41 -12.76 -32.11
C VAL A 869 27.55 -14.21 -31.63
N PHE A 870 27.14 -14.54 -30.40
CA PHE A 870 27.12 -15.94 -29.96
C PHE A 870 26.21 -16.83 -30.82
N THR A 871 25.14 -16.28 -31.41
CA THR A 871 24.23 -17.01 -32.31
C THR A 871 24.89 -17.45 -33.62
N GLU A 872 26.03 -16.85 -33.98
CA GLU A 872 26.83 -17.23 -35.15
C GLU A 872 27.70 -18.47 -34.90
N GLY A 873 27.85 -18.88 -33.63
CA GLY A 873 28.60 -20.05 -33.24
C GLY A 873 28.03 -21.33 -33.84
N THR A 874 28.91 -22.31 -34.09
CA THR A 874 28.50 -23.58 -34.72
C THR A 874 28.79 -24.77 -33.82
N ASN A 875 28.33 -25.96 -34.20
CA ASN A 875 28.59 -27.20 -33.46
C ASN A 875 28.16 -27.13 -31.98
N LEU A 876 26.97 -26.60 -31.72
CA LEU A 876 26.37 -26.51 -30.39
C LEU A 876 26.31 -27.88 -29.70
N VAL A 877 26.83 -27.94 -28.47
CA VAL A 877 26.74 -29.09 -27.57
C VAL A 877 26.23 -28.57 -26.23
N GLY A 878 25.17 -29.18 -25.70
CA GLY A 878 24.66 -28.88 -24.36
C GLY A 878 25.44 -29.62 -23.27
N GLY A 879 25.45 -29.04 -22.08
CA GLY A 879 26.09 -29.51 -20.86
C GLY A 879 25.11 -29.62 -19.70
N PRO A 880 25.62 -29.71 -18.45
CA PRO A 880 24.80 -29.72 -17.25
C PRO A 880 24.14 -28.35 -16.99
N GLU A 881 23.23 -28.33 -16.02
CA GLU A 881 22.65 -27.11 -15.45
C GLU A 881 23.70 -26.36 -14.59
N ASP A 882 23.58 -25.04 -14.52
CA ASP A 882 24.62 -24.14 -14.02
C ASP A 882 24.83 -24.19 -12.51
N LEU A 883 23.77 -24.23 -11.70
CA LEU A 883 23.90 -24.39 -10.25
C LEU A 883 24.54 -25.73 -9.90
N GLN A 884 24.05 -26.84 -10.45
CA GLN A 884 24.60 -28.16 -10.18
C GLN A 884 26.07 -28.25 -10.61
N ASN A 885 26.43 -27.64 -11.73
CA ASN A 885 27.83 -27.55 -12.16
C ASN A 885 28.69 -26.70 -11.21
N LEU A 886 28.17 -25.56 -10.73
CA LEU A 886 28.85 -24.72 -9.75
C LEU A 886 29.09 -25.47 -8.44
N VAL A 887 28.07 -26.16 -7.91
CA VAL A 887 28.17 -27.01 -6.71
C VAL A 887 29.25 -28.08 -6.87
N ASP A 888 29.27 -28.77 -8.02
CA ASP A 888 30.28 -29.79 -8.30
C ASP A 888 31.70 -29.20 -8.43
N TYR A 889 31.82 -28.03 -9.06
CA TYR A 889 33.08 -27.29 -9.18
C TYR A 889 33.62 -26.87 -7.82
N LEU A 890 32.78 -26.31 -6.95
CA LEU A 890 33.12 -25.91 -5.59
C LEU A 890 33.60 -27.10 -4.76
N GLY A 891 32.92 -28.25 -4.87
CA GLY A 891 33.30 -29.48 -4.17
C GLY A 891 34.62 -30.06 -4.67
N ALA A 892 34.91 -29.92 -5.96
CA ALA A 892 36.15 -30.37 -6.57
C ALA A 892 37.36 -29.46 -6.26
N ASN A 893 37.12 -28.20 -5.90
CA ASN A 893 38.15 -27.16 -5.72
C ASN A 893 38.02 -26.49 -4.33
N PRO A 894 38.40 -27.15 -3.23
CA PRO A 894 38.31 -26.54 -1.90
C PRO A 894 39.37 -25.45 -1.70
N GLY A 895 39.01 -24.39 -0.99
CA GLY A 895 39.89 -23.28 -0.62
C GLY A 895 40.13 -22.31 -1.77
N LEU A 896 39.08 -21.98 -2.53
CA LEU A 896 39.13 -21.01 -3.62
C LEU A 896 39.55 -19.63 -3.09
N SER A 897 40.23 -18.88 -3.95
CA SER A 897 40.57 -17.48 -3.73
C SER A 897 39.92 -16.65 -4.84
N ALA A 898 39.76 -15.34 -4.63
CA ALA A 898 39.21 -14.48 -5.66
C ALA A 898 40.04 -14.58 -6.95
N PRO A 899 39.42 -14.84 -8.12
CA PRO A 899 40.11 -14.70 -9.40
C PRO A 899 40.68 -13.27 -9.52
N GLY A 900 41.95 -13.15 -9.88
CA GLY A 900 42.56 -11.85 -10.18
C GLY A 900 42.14 -11.34 -11.56
N ASP A 901 42.40 -10.06 -11.83
CA ASP A 901 42.06 -9.37 -13.08
C ASP A 901 42.57 -10.12 -14.32
N ARG A 902 41.67 -10.32 -15.29
CA ARG A 902 41.94 -10.94 -16.59
C ARG A 902 41.70 -9.96 -17.74
N VAL A 903 41.11 -8.80 -17.45
CA VAL A 903 40.85 -7.73 -18.40
C VAL A 903 41.69 -6.49 -18.07
N ASP A 904 42.70 -6.22 -18.87
CA ASP A 904 43.52 -5.02 -18.71
C ASP A 904 42.72 -3.78 -19.16
N GLY A 905 42.47 -2.85 -18.24
CA GLY A 905 41.91 -1.53 -18.55
C GLY A 905 40.42 -1.33 -18.26
N LEU A 906 39.73 -2.41 -17.85
CA LEU A 906 38.33 -2.41 -17.41
C LEU A 906 38.19 -2.04 -15.93
#